data_AF-A0A5A7NKM6-F1
#
_entry.id   AF-A0A5A7NKM6-F1
#
_cell.length_a   1.000
_cell.length_b   1.000
_cell.length_c   1.000
_cell.angle_alpha   90.00
_cell.angle_beta   90.00
_cell.angle_gamma   90.00
#
_symmetry.space_group_name_H-M   'P 1'
#
loop_
_entity.id
_entity.type
_entity.pdbx_description
1 polymer ?
#
loop_
_entity_poly.entity_id
_entity_poly.type
_entity_poly.pdbx_seq_one_letter_code
_entity_poly.pdbx_strand_id
1 'polypeptide(L)'
;MFGKIAAFELRYQFRNPVFWVVVILFFLLTYGSITVDQIQIGSGGNIHKNSPSAIIQIHQIFSLFYMFVTTAFVANVIVRDDESGFGPMVRSTQVSKFNYLIGRFLGAFGAAAISFLAIPLAIWFGSLMPWVDPETLGPNRLHNYVYAYMVLALPNLFLTSAIFFLVAAMTRSMMYSYLGVVAFLIAYLVVNTILRSKPELRDIASYIEPFGLAAVGNVIRYWTASEQNTLTPPIMGFILFNRLIWIGVGLAALFLSYARFSFAERGISKRALRKQARNTAKLAATAPLLVDRLPKARPAKAIRARLVSQCRFEMGLVFKSPAFIVLLLIGLFNSLGGLLFSGEIYGTPARPLTFSMIQVLRGSFSLFPLIIAIYYAGELVWRDRERKMHEIIDATSLPNWAYMIPKTLAVMGVLFAALVASVLAAMAVQLVRGHYDVQLDQYLGWYVLPMTVDMVILAILAVFVQALSPNKYIGWGIMVIYLVATITLTNIGFEHPLYQYGATGSQLFSDMNGSEIGGAVGWWLRLYWGAFAAILAVLAHLLWRRGTETRLTPRLKQLPQRLASPSGAVMAVALVVYTVTGGWLFWNMNVLNVYRTQDDLNRMRAEYEKKYLANEQIKQPSLTHITLDVSLYPAKRQAITEGRYQFINDTGAPLQELHVRLSDFTTKLIATDLPDATLEMNDTDLQYRIYRFTTPLAPNATSELTFKTERHNQGLPANGDDTRLVRNGTFLSNFQIAPQIGMSRDSLLSDPVIRRKHGLPSELRAAKLEDLSATARNGISNASWVYSDITITTDADQVPVAPGREVMTSTENGRRTARFVSSAPIVAFFSIQSANYAIKTEEADGVQLSVYSDPKHVWNVDRMLEAMKTSLAYFQQNFGLISSITPVFLNFPAMPLLPSLLRAPFLIPSVSVSSPIPAIPIRSTM
;
A
#
# COMPACT_ATOMS: atom_id res chain seq x y z
N MET A 1 18.94 48.79 0.43
CA MET A 1 17.56 48.34 0.14
C MET A 1 17.44 46.83 0.04
N PHE A 2 18.35 46.15 -0.67
CA PHE A 2 18.40 44.68 -0.81
C PHE A 2 18.07 43.87 0.47
N GLY A 3 18.87 44.01 1.54
CA GLY A 3 18.68 43.24 2.77
C GLY A 3 17.36 43.52 3.48
N LYS A 4 16.81 44.74 3.35
CA LYS A 4 15.48 45.09 3.90
C LYS A 4 14.37 44.36 3.15
N ILE A 5 14.47 44.23 1.82
CA ILE A 5 13.51 43.47 1.00
C ILE A 5 13.58 41.98 1.32
N ALA A 6 14.80 41.42 1.42
CA ALA A 6 14.99 40.02 1.79
C ALA A 6 14.44 39.71 3.20
N ALA A 7 14.75 40.56 4.18
CA ALA A 7 14.24 40.40 5.55
C ALA A 7 12.72 40.59 5.63
N PHE A 8 12.15 41.51 4.86
CA PHE A 8 10.70 41.68 4.77
C PHE A 8 10.03 40.41 4.24
N GLU A 9 10.55 39.85 3.15
CA GLU A 9 9.97 38.65 2.56
C GLU A 9 10.11 37.44 3.49
N LEU A 10 11.25 37.28 4.15
CA LEU A 10 11.47 36.22 5.14
C LEU A 10 10.46 36.33 6.31
N ARG A 11 10.28 37.53 6.87
CA ARG A 11 9.31 37.78 7.95
C ARG A 11 7.87 37.56 7.48
N TYR A 12 7.57 37.90 6.23
CA TYR A 12 6.27 37.65 5.63
C TYR A 12 5.99 36.14 5.58
N GLN A 13 6.95 35.33 5.13
CA GLN A 13 6.79 33.89 5.08
C GLN A 13 6.61 33.27 6.48
N PHE A 14 7.34 33.71 7.50
CA PHE A 14 7.15 33.21 8.87
C PHE A 14 5.79 33.54 9.49
N ARG A 15 5.14 34.62 9.02
CA ARG A 15 3.77 34.97 9.43
C ARG A 15 2.72 34.24 8.59
N ASN A 16 3.10 33.66 7.46
CA ASN A 16 2.20 32.90 6.61
C ASN A 16 1.89 31.53 7.25
N PRO A 17 0.62 31.17 7.47
CA PRO A 17 0.25 29.86 7.99
C PRO A 17 0.84 28.68 7.22
N VAL A 18 1.04 28.84 5.90
CA VAL A 18 1.63 27.79 5.04
C VAL A 18 3.02 27.38 5.51
N PHE A 19 3.83 28.33 6.00
CA PHE A 19 5.17 28.03 6.51
C PHE A 19 5.12 27.05 7.68
N TRP A 20 4.27 27.32 8.67
CA TRP A 20 4.13 26.47 9.86
C TRP A 20 3.51 25.11 9.55
N VAL A 21 2.52 25.07 8.64
CA VAL A 21 1.95 23.80 8.18
C VAL A 21 3.02 22.92 7.54
N VAL A 22 3.89 23.49 6.69
CA VAL A 22 5.01 22.77 6.08
C VAL A 22 6.01 22.27 7.13
N VAL A 23 6.43 23.14 8.06
CA VAL A 23 7.37 22.78 9.13
C VAL A 23 6.82 21.62 9.95
N ILE A 24 5.57 21.71 10.41
CA ILE A 24 4.92 20.66 11.21
C ILE A 24 4.77 19.38 10.39
N LEU A 25 4.33 19.46 9.14
CA LEU A 25 4.12 18.30 8.28
C LEU A 25 5.43 17.52 8.06
N PHE A 26 6.49 18.18 7.61
CA PHE A 26 7.77 17.52 7.35
C PHE A 26 8.45 17.08 8.64
N PHE A 27 8.24 17.79 9.76
CA PHE A 27 8.68 17.33 11.07
C PHE A 27 7.99 16.02 11.44
N LEU A 28 6.65 15.98 11.42
CA LEU A 28 5.88 14.80 11.82
C LEU A 28 6.12 13.59 10.91
N LEU A 29 6.21 13.79 9.59
CA LEU A 29 6.52 12.71 8.65
C LEU A 29 7.92 12.12 8.90
N THR A 30 8.92 12.97 9.11
CA THR A 30 10.29 12.51 9.39
C THR A 30 10.40 11.87 10.78
N TYR A 31 9.76 12.47 11.79
CA TYR A 31 9.73 11.96 13.15
C TYR A 31 9.05 10.60 13.20
N GLY A 32 7.93 10.44 12.49
CA GLY A 32 7.27 9.16 12.27
C GLY A 32 8.22 8.14 11.64
N SER A 33 9.05 8.54 10.67
CA SER A 33 9.98 7.61 10.03
C SER A 33 11.12 7.06 10.91
N ILE A 34 11.38 7.71 12.05
CA ILE A 34 12.35 7.24 13.04
C ILE A 34 11.64 6.47 14.16
N THR A 35 10.48 6.95 14.58
CA THR A 35 9.78 6.45 15.77
C THR A 35 8.83 5.29 15.51
N VAL A 36 8.43 5.05 14.25
CA VAL A 36 7.44 4.04 13.87
C VAL A 36 8.09 3.02 12.93
N ASP A 37 8.11 1.74 13.31
CA ASP A 37 8.85 0.70 12.59
C ASP A 37 8.29 0.39 11.18
N GLN A 38 7.01 0.66 10.93
CA GLN A 38 6.38 0.46 9.62
C GLN A 38 6.68 1.60 8.65
N ILE A 39 7.08 2.77 9.16
CA ILE A 39 7.43 3.94 8.35
C ILE A 39 8.95 4.00 8.32
N GLN A 40 9.60 3.23 7.44
CA GLN A 40 11.06 3.27 7.33
C GLN A 40 11.48 3.95 6.04
N ILE A 41 12.32 4.97 6.18
CA ILE A 41 12.95 5.67 5.07
C ILE A 41 14.46 5.49 5.22
N GLY A 42 15.04 4.68 4.35
CA GLY A 42 16.48 4.50 4.23
C GLY A 42 17.19 3.77 5.37
N SER A 43 16.45 3.10 6.25
CA SER A 43 16.96 2.14 7.23
C SER A 43 16.29 0.78 7.02
N GLY A 44 16.93 -0.29 7.50
CA GLY A 44 16.44 -1.66 7.36
C GLY A 44 17.52 -2.70 7.63
N GLY A 45 17.14 -3.84 8.21
CA GLY A 45 18.08 -4.87 8.66
C GLY A 45 19.08 -4.30 9.68
N ASN A 46 20.37 -4.39 9.39
CA ASN A 46 21.46 -3.97 10.29
C ASN A 46 21.87 -2.49 10.15
N ILE A 47 21.12 -1.67 9.41
CA ILE A 47 21.42 -0.24 9.24
C ILE A 47 20.61 0.56 10.26
N HIS A 48 21.29 1.33 11.11
CA HIS A 48 20.66 2.17 12.14
C HIS A 48 19.77 3.25 11.52
N LYS A 49 18.69 3.62 12.21
CA LYS A 49 17.71 4.64 11.78
C LYS A 49 18.32 6.04 11.66
N ASN A 50 19.35 6.35 12.45
CA ASN A 50 20.10 7.62 12.42
C ASN A 50 21.52 7.45 11.86
N SER A 51 21.77 6.39 11.07
CA SER A 51 23.04 6.22 10.36
C SER A 51 23.30 7.37 9.38
N PRO A 52 24.57 7.66 9.02
CA PRO A 52 24.89 8.61 7.97
C PRO A 52 24.13 8.32 6.66
N SER A 53 24.04 7.06 6.24
CA SER A 53 23.34 6.68 5.01
C SER A 53 21.83 6.93 5.11
N ALA A 54 21.19 6.58 6.23
CA ALA A 54 19.76 6.82 6.45
C ALA A 54 19.45 8.33 6.48
N ILE A 55 20.23 9.12 7.22
CA ILE A 55 20.06 10.59 7.29
C ILE A 55 20.17 11.20 5.88
N ILE A 56 21.18 10.79 5.10
CA ILE A 56 21.37 11.26 3.72
C ILE A 56 20.16 10.89 2.85
N GLN A 57 19.70 9.65 2.91
CA GLN A 57 18.59 9.18 2.10
C GLN A 57 17.27 9.91 2.44
N ILE A 58 17.00 10.13 3.73
CA ILE A 58 15.87 10.93 4.22
C ILE A 58 15.94 12.36 3.65
N HIS A 59 17.11 13.01 3.73
CA HIS A 59 17.29 14.37 3.19
C HIS A 59 17.07 14.41 1.67
N GLN A 60 17.58 13.43 0.93
CA GLN A 60 17.43 13.37 -0.52
C GLN A 60 15.97 13.16 -0.94
N ILE A 61 15.29 12.18 -0.33
CA ILE A 61 13.88 11.88 -0.61
C ILE A 61 13.00 13.08 -0.27
N PHE A 62 13.15 13.67 0.92
CA PHE A 62 12.33 14.82 1.26
C PHE A 62 12.69 16.06 0.44
N SER A 63 13.94 16.27 0.03
CA SER A 63 14.31 17.40 -0.86
C SER A 63 13.64 17.30 -2.23
N LEU A 64 13.40 16.09 -2.74
CA LEU A 64 12.62 15.86 -3.97
C LEU A 64 11.16 16.31 -3.77
N PHE A 65 10.50 15.87 -2.70
CA PHE A 65 9.13 16.31 -2.40
C PHE A 65 9.05 17.80 -2.02
N TYR A 66 10.13 18.36 -1.47
CA TYR A 66 10.19 19.76 -1.06
C TYR A 66 10.10 20.73 -2.25
N MET A 67 10.32 20.27 -3.49
CA MET A 67 10.21 21.12 -4.67
C MET A 67 8.80 21.76 -4.83
N PHE A 68 7.75 21.10 -4.33
CA PHE A 68 6.40 21.66 -4.29
C PHE A 68 6.30 22.83 -3.31
N VAL A 69 7.01 22.73 -2.19
CA VAL A 69 7.10 23.77 -1.16
C VAL A 69 7.96 24.93 -1.64
N THR A 70 9.13 24.66 -2.22
CA THR A 70 10.00 25.72 -2.76
C THR A 70 9.26 26.53 -3.82
N THR A 71 8.49 25.86 -4.69
CA THR A 71 7.62 26.53 -5.66
C THR A 71 6.56 27.40 -4.99
N ALA A 72 5.88 26.89 -3.97
CA ALA A 72 4.83 27.62 -3.26
C ALA A 72 5.37 28.90 -2.60
N PHE A 73 6.58 28.86 -2.04
CA PHE A 73 7.22 30.05 -1.46
C PHE A 73 7.68 31.01 -2.54
N VAL A 74 8.42 30.51 -3.52
CA VAL A 74 9.20 31.34 -4.45
C VAL A 74 8.35 31.90 -5.59
N ALA A 75 7.35 31.17 -6.09
CA ALA A 75 6.44 31.65 -7.12
C ALA A 75 5.49 32.75 -6.60
N ASN A 76 5.02 32.60 -5.35
CA ASN A 76 4.11 33.55 -4.73
C ASN A 76 4.75 34.95 -4.64
N VAL A 77 6.05 35.03 -4.33
CA VAL A 77 6.74 36.31 -4.14
C VAL A 77 6.77 37.19 -5.40
N ILE A 78 6.75 36.59 -6.60
CA ILE A 78 6.70 37.34 -7.86
C ILE A 78 5.26 37.73 -8.21
N VAL A 79 4.32 36.79 -8.05
CA VAL A 79 2.96 36.92 -8.57
C VAL A 79 2.03 37.70 -7.62
N ARG A 80 2.31 37.69 -6.30
CA ARG A 80 1.48 38.32 -5.26
C ARG A 80 1.16 39.79 -5.54
N ASP A 81 2.15 40.56 -5.99
CA ASP A 81 1.95 42.00 -6.20
C ASP A 81 1.06 42.27 -7.42
N ASP A 82 1.17 41.43 -8.46
CA ASP A 82 0.30 41.50 -9.63
C ASP A 82 -1.13 41.02 -9.28
N GLU A 83 -1.27 39.97 -8.48
CA GLU A 83 -2.59 39.46 -8.05
C GLU A 83 -3.32 40.38 -7.07
N SER A 84 -2.58 41.07 -6.19
CA SER A 84 -3.16 42.04 -5.25
C SER A 84 -3.43 43.42 -5.88
N GLY A 85 -2.97 43.65 -7.11
CA GLY A 85 -3.05 44.95 -7.77
C GLY A 85 -2.04 45.99 -7.25
N PHE A 86 -1.14 45.61 -6.33
CA PHE A 86 -0.12 46.50 -5.76
C PHE A 86 1.14 46.62 -6.64
N GLY A 87 1.27 45.77 -7.66
CA GLY A 87 2.41 45.73 -8.58
C GLY A 87 2.79 47.08 -9.18
N PRO A 88 1.84 47.86 -9.75
CA PRO A 88 2.14 49.19 -10.28
C PRO A 88 2.72 50.16 -9.24
N MET A 89 2.24 50.13 -7.99
CA MET A 89 2.74 51.00 -6.92
C MET A 89 4.18 50.67 -6.53
N VAL A 90 4.54 49.38 -6.47
CA VAL A 90 5.91 48.98 -6.17
C VAL A 90 6.84 49.35 -7.33
N ARG A 91 6.36 49.24 -8.58
CA ARG A 91 7.11 49.56 -9.79
C ARG A 91 7.37 51.06 -9.98
N SER A 92 6.56 51.94 -9.40
CA SER A 92 6.78 53.39 -9.42
C SER A 92 7.76 53.89 -8.36
N THR A 93 8.30 53.00 -7.51
CA THR A 93 9.31 53.38 -6.51
C THR A 93 10.74 53.33 -7.08
N GLN A 94 11.72 53.90 -6.38
CA GLN A 94 13.14 53.85 -6.76
C GLN A 94 13.81 52.47 -6.57
N VAL A 95 13.04 51.40 -6.39
CA VAL A 95 13.60 50.06 -6.16
C VAL A 95 14.18 49.51 -7.46
N SER A 96 15.50 49.28 -7.47
CA SER A 96 16.18 48.68 -8.62
C SER A 96 15.74 47.22 -8.85
N LYS A 97 15.82 46.79 -10.11
CA LYS A 97 15.47 45.42 -10.54
C LYS A 97 16.22 44.34 -9.74
N PHE A 98 17.51 44.55 -9.48
CA PHE A 98 18.33 43.63 -8.69
C PHE A 98 17.82 43.53 -7.24
N ASN A 99 17.61 44.69 -6.60
CA ASN A 99 17.14 44.76 -5.22
C ASN A 99 15.75 44.12 -5.05
N TYR A 100 14.86 44.34 -6.02
CA TYR A 100 13.53 43.74 -6.04
C TYR A 100 13.59 42.22 -6.19
N LEU A 101 14.23 41.74 -7.26
CA LEU A 101 14.11 40.34 -7.68
C LEU A 101 14.97 39.40 -6.82
N ILE A 102 16.26 39.72 -6.66
CA ILE A 102 17.19 38.87 -5.91
C ILE A 102 16.94 38.97 -4.41
N GLY A 103 16.59 40.16 -3.90
CA GLY A 103 16.21 40.32 -2.50
C GLY A 103 15.00 39.44 -2.13
N ARG A 104 13.98 39.43 -2.98
CA ARG A 104 12.81 38.56 -2.84
C ARG A 104 13.12 37.08 -2.94
N PHE A 105 13.92 36.70 -3.92
CA PHE A 105 14.38 35.31 -4.06
C PHE A 105 15.10 34.84 -2.80
N LEU A 106 16.08 35.60 -2.29
CA LEU A 106 16.82 35.22 -1.09
C LEU A 106 15.95 35.14 0.16
N GLY A 107 14.97 36.04 0.32
CA GLY A 107 14.02 35.96 1.44
C GLY A 107 13.16 34.69 1.37
N ALA A 108 12.64 34.36 0.20
CA ALA A 108 11.83 33.15 -0.02
C ALA A 108 12.66 31.86 0.09
N PHE A 109 13.86 31.83 -0.49
CA PHE A 109 14.81 30.71 -0.40
C PHE A 109 15.28 30.52 1.05
N GLY A 110 15.57 31.60 1.78
CA GLY A 110 15.91 31.55 3.20
C GLY A 110 14.77 30.95 4.04
N ALA A 111 13.52 31.31 3.75
CA ALA A 111 12.37 30.68 4.39
C ALA A 111 12.30 29.17 4.07
N ALA A 112 12.52 28.78 2.80
CA ALA A 112 12.55 27.38 2.39
C ALA A 112 13.66 26.58 3.11
N ALA A 113 14.87 27.13 3.19
CA ALA A 113 15.99 26.51 3.87
C ALA A 113 15.72 26.33 5.37
N ILE A 114 15.25 27.38 6.05
CA ILE A 114 14.95 27.34 7.49
C ILE A 114 13.82 26.34 7.79
N SER A 115 12.78 26.32 6.97
CA SER A 115 11.69 25.34 7.17
C SER A 115 12.14 23.90 6.95
N PHE A 116 13.11 23.65 6.05
CA PHE A 116 13.65 22.31 5.82
C PHE A 116 14.45 21.77 7.02
N LEU A 117 14.95 22.63 7.92
CA LEU A 117 15.59 22.19 9.17
C LEU A 117 14.66 21.38 10.07
N ALA A 118 13.34 21.40 9.83
CA ALA A 118 12.38 20.51 10.47
C ALA A 118 12.77 19.03 10.33
N ILE A 119 13.36 18.62 9.20
CA ILE A 119 13.74 17.23 8.92
C ILE A 119 14.91 16.76 9.81
N PRO A 120 16.10 17.38 9.80
CA PRO A 120 17.20 16.96 10.67
C PRO A 120 16.82 17.09 12.15
N LEU A 121 16.02 18.09 12.55
CA LEU A 121 15.51 18.20 13.92
C LEU A 121 14.58 17.03 14.27
N ALA A 122 13.68 16.64 13.38
CA ALA A 122 12.79 15.51 13.59
C ALA A 122 13.53 14.18 13.74
N ILE A 123 14.59 13.96 12.95
CA ILE A 123 15.45 12.77 13.11
C ILE A 123 16.11 12.80 14.49
N TRP A 124 16.71 13.94 14.86
CA TRP A 124 17.37 14.11 16.15
C TRP A 124 16.41 13.85 17.31
N PHE A 125 15.26 14.53 17.37
CA PHE A 125 14.28 14.32 18.43
C PHE A 125 13.67 12.93 18.40
N GLY A 126 13.42 12.36 17.22
CA GLY A 126 12.92 10.98 17.07
C GLY A 126 13.87 9.94 17.66
N SER A 127 15.18 10.13 17.48
CA SER A 127 16.21 9.23 18.05
C SER A 127 16.36 9.32 19.57
N LEU A 128 15.78 10.34 20.21
CA LEU A 128 15.80 10.50 21.67
C LEU A 128 14.57 9.88 22.34
N MET A 129 13.64 9.32 21.57
CA MET A 129 12.38 8.81 22.12
C MET A 129 12.58 7.46 22.82
N PRO A 130 12.09 7.29 24.06
CA PRO A 130 12.40 6.13 24.89
C PRO A 130 11.79 4.82 24.41
N TRP A 131 10.81 4.87 23.50
CA TRP A 131 10.19 3.69 22.92
C TRP A 131 10.88 3.20 21.64
N VAL A 132 11.87 3.93 21.12
CA VAL A 132 12.66 3.49 19.97
C VAL A 132 13.77 2.57 20.48
N ASP A 133 13.89 1.39 19.87
CA ASP A 133 14.88 0.41 20.26
C ASP A 133 16.32 0.98 20.15
N PRO A 134 17.07 1.07 21.25
CA PRO A 134 18.41 1.64 21.26
C PRO A 134 19.40 0.93 20.33
N GLU A 135 19.23 -0.36 20.05
CA GLU A 135 20.13 -1.08 19.12
C GLU A 135 19.82 -0.77 17.65
N THR A 136 18.67 -0.17 17.35
CA THR A 136 18.38 0.36 16.01
C THR A 136 18.97 1.77 15.81
N LEU A 137 19.64 2.32 16.83
CA LEU A 137 20.18 3.67 16.85
C LEU A 137 21.70 3.64 17.04
N GLY A 138 22.40 4.38 16.18
CA GLY A 138 23.81 4.73 16.36
C GLY A 138 23.99 6.02 17.17
N PRO A 139 25.23 6.45 17.40
CA PRO A 139 25.51 7.72 18.04
C PRO A 139 25.05 8.89 17.18
N ASN A 140 24.37 9.86 17.80
CA ASN A 140 23.99 11.11 17.14
C ASN A 140 25.21 12.01 16.91
N ARG A 141 25.78 11.94 15.71
CA ARG A 141 26.92 12.77 15.32
C ARG A 141 26.43 13.96 14.50
N LEU A 142 26.60 15.18 15.02
CA LEU A 142 26.16 16.42 14.37
C LEU A 142 26.67 16.55 12.92
N HIS A 143 27.88 16.06 12.65
CA HIS A 143 28.47 16.11 11.30
C HIS A 143 27.62 15.41 10.23
N ASN A 144 26.93 14.30 10.57
CA ASN A 144 26.07 13.56 9.64
C ASN A 144 24.92 14.46 9.14
N TYR A 145 24.29 15.17 10.08
CA TYR A 145 23.16 16.05 9.82
C TYR A 145 23.59 17.28 9.01
N VAL A 146 24.70 17.90 9.41
CA VAL A 146 25.25 19.07 8.70
C VAL A 146 25.68 18.69 7.28
N TYR A 147 26.32 17.53 7.09
CA TYR A 147 26.68 17.02 5.77
C TYR A 147 25.44 16.85 4.88
N ALA A 148 24.45 16.09 5.35
CA ALA A 148 23.24 15.81 4.56
C ALA A 148 22.47 17.09 4.23
N TYR A 149 22.41 18.04 5.16
CA TYR A 149 21.76 19.32 4.94
C TYR A 149 22.54 20.24 3.99
N MET A 150 23.82 20.51 4.25
CA MET A 150 24.61 21.50 3.51
C MET A 150 25.08 21.01 2.14
N VAL A 151 25.47 19.74 2.03
CA VAL A 151 26.07 19.18 0.80
C VAL A 151 24.99 18.65 -0.15
N LEU A 152 23.86 18.18 0.36
CA LEU A 152 22.83 17.53 -0.45
C LEU A 152 21.53 18.33 -0.49
N ALA A 153 20.88 18.57 0.65
CA ALA A 153 19.57 19.20 0.66
C ALA A 153 19.59 20.66 0.20
N LEU A 154 20.50 21.48 0.74
CA LEU A 154 20.54 22.92 0.44
C LEU A 154 20.79 23.22 -1.06
N PRO A 155 21.70 22.53 -1.76
CA PRO A 155 21.83 22.63 -3.23
C PRO A 155 20.55 22.23 -3.97
N ASN A 156 19.85 21.17 -3.53
CA ASN A 156 18.59 20.74 -4.14
C ASN A 156 17.49 21.79 -3.96
N LEU A 157 17.40 22.39 -2.77
CA LEU A 157 16.47 23.49 -2.47
C LEU A 157 16.79 24.73 -3.30
N PHE A 158 18.07 25.05 -3.48
CA PHE A 158 18.52 26.18 -4.29
C PHE A 158 18.16 25.98 -5.77
N LEU A 159 18.47 24.80 -6.31
CA LEU A 159 18.16 24.42 -7.69
C LEU A 159 16.66 24.56 -7.98
N THR A 160 15.83 23.89 -7.18
CA THR A 160 14.37 23.90 -7.38
C THR A 160 13.80 25.30 -7.21
N SER A 161 14.21 26.03 -6.16
CA SER A 161 13.82 27.42 -5.96
C SER A 161 14.17 28.29 -7.18
N ALA A 162 15.40 28.18 -7.69
CA ALA A 162 15.87 28.98 -8.83
C ALA A 162 15.11 28.68 -10.13
N ILE A 163 14.90 27.40 -10.45
CA ILE A 163 14.16 26.99 -11.65
C ILE A 163 12.70 27.46 -11.59
N PHE A 164 12.01 27.26 -10.46
CA PHE A 164 10.61 27.66 -10.38
C PHE A 164 10.41 29.17 -10.22
N PHE A 165 11.41 29.87 -9.66
CA PHE A 165 11.48 31.33 -9.73
C PHE A 165 11.59 31.83 -11.17
N LEU A 166 12.42 31.18 -11.99
CA LEU A 166 12.54 31.50 -13.42
C LEU A 166 11.20 31.35 -14.13
N VAL A 167 10.52 30.22 -13.92
CA VAL A 167 9.20 29.98 -14.51
C VAL A 167 8.20 31.05 -14.03
N ALA A 168 8.18 31.37 -12.73
CA ALA A 168 7.31 32.40 -12.17
C ALA A 168 7.61 33.79 -12.76
N ALA A 169 8.89 34.17 -12.87
CA ALA A 169 9.34 35.43 -13.45
C ALA A 169 8.93 35.58 -14.92
N MET A 170 9.03 34.50 -15.70
CA MET A 170 8.70 34.50 -17.13
C MET A 170 7.20 34.48 -17.40
N THR A 171 6.44 33.74 -16.60
CA THR A 171 5.01 33.49 -16.85
C THR A 171 4.10 34.45 -16.10
N ARG A 172 4.56 35.02 -14.97
CA ARG A 172 3.76 35.81 -14.02
C ARG A 172 2.47 35.11 -13.61
N SER A 173 2.54 33.79 -13.38
CA SER A 173 1.38 32.98 -13.07
C SER A 173 1.75 31.81 -12.18
N MET A 174 1.08 31.72 -11.03
CA MET A 174 1.23 30.60 -10.09
C MET A 174 0.95 29.25 -10.77
N MET A 175 -0.02 29.20 -11.69
CA MET A 175 -0.40 27.97 -12.40
C MET A 175 0.75 27.40 -13.21
N TYR A 176 1.45 28.24 -13.98
CA TYR A 176 2.55 27.77 -14.82
C TYR A 176 3.78 27.36 -14.01
N SER A 177 4.02 28.00 -12.86
CA SER A 177 5.07 27.55 -11.93
C SER A 177 4.81 26.13 -11.43
N TYR A 178 3.59 25.81 -10.99
CA TYR A 178 3.24 24.45 -10.59
C TYR A 178 3.25 23.46 -11.75
N LEU A 179 2.81 23.86 -12.95
CA LEU A 179 2.96 23.02 -14.15
C LEU A 179 4.43 22.76 -14.47
N GLY A 180 5.31 23.73 -14.22
CA GLY A 180 6.76 23.59 -14.31
C GLY A 180 7.29 22.52 -13.34
N VAL A 181 6.77 22.45 -12.11
CA VAL A 181 7.13 21.39 -11.15
C VAL A 181 6.74 20.02 -11.69
N VAL A 182 5.52 19.89 -12.19
CA VAL A 182 5.03 18.63 -12.77
C VAL A 182 5.89 18.22 -13.95
N ALA A 183 6.17 19.13 -14.88
CA ALA A 183 7.02 18.86 -16.03
C ALA A 183 8.45 18.46 -15.60
N PHE A 184 9.01 19.13 -14.60
CA PHE A 184 10.32 18.80 -14.04
C PHE A 184 10.32 17.41 -13.40
N LEU A 185 9.30 17.07 -12.61
CA LEU A 185 9.15 15.76 -11.97
C LEU A 185 8.99 14.64 -13.00
N ILE A 186 8.17 14.85 -14.03
CA ILE A 186 7.98 13.90 -15.14
C ILE A 186 9.31 13.67 -15.85
N ALA A 187 10.00 14.75 -16.23
CA ALA A 187 11.31 14.66 -16.88
C ALA A 187 12.33 13.94 -15.98
N TYR A 188 12.37 14.30 -14.70
CA TYR A 188 13.22 13.68 -13.69
C TYR A 188 13.02 12.16 -13.62
N LEU A 189 11.77 11.71 -13.54
CA LEU A 189 11.42 10.30 -13.40
C LEU A 189 11.67 9.53 -14.70
N VAL A 190 11.32 10.09 -15.86
CA VAL A 190 11.60 9.46 -17.18
C VAL A 190 13.10 9.27 -17.38
N VAL A 191 13.89 10.32 -17.15
CA VAL A 191 15.35 10.27 -17.28
C VAL A 191 15.94 9.24 -16.31
N ASN A 192 15.53 9.25 -15.04
CA ASN A 192 16.00 8.26 -14.07
C ASN A 192 15.62 6.83 -14.44
N THR A 193 14.42 6.61 -14.99
CA THR A 193 13.97 5.28 -15.39
C THR A 193 14.83 4.74 -16.54
N ILE A 194 15.07 5.55 -17.57
CA ILE A 194 15.93 5.18 -18.69
C ILE A 194 17.35 4.88 -18.20
N LEU A 195 17.90 5.77 -17.38
CA LEU A 195 19.26 5.62 -16.85
C LEU A 195 19.42 4.39 -15.96
N ARG A 196 18.41 4.04 -15.14
CA ARG A 196 18.45 2.86 -14.27
C ARG A 196 18.27 1.54 -15.01
N SER A 197 17.56 1.54 -16.14
CA SER A 197 17.35 0.34 -16.95
C SER A 197 18.64 -0.20 -17.59
N LYS A 198 19.70 0.61 -17.65
CA LYS A 198 20.98 0.27 -18.27
C LYS A 198 22.13 0.43 -17.29
N PRO A 199 22.73 -0.66 -16.78
CA PRO A 199 23.86 -0.60 -15.86
C PRO A 199 25.06 0.23 -16.40
N GLU A 200 25.25 0.23 -17.72
CA GLU A 200 26.29 1.00 -18.43
C GLU A 200 26.16 2.52 -18.24
N LEU A 201 24.93 3.03 -18.06
CA LEU A 201 24.67 4.47 -17.91
C LEU A 201 24.79 4.96 -16.47
N ARG A 202 25.21 4.10 -15.52
CA ARG A 202 25.24 4.41 -14.09
C ARG A 202 26.12 5.61 -13.74
N ASP A 203 27.30 5.71 -14.35
CA ASP A 203 28.23 6.80 -14.06
C ASP A 203 27.71 8.11 -14.65
N ILE A 204 27.13 8.06 -15.86
CA ILE A 204 26.42 9.19 -16.47
C ILE A 204 25.24 9.63 -15.58
N ALA A 205 24.48 8.68 -15.03
CA ALA A 205 23.37 8.97 -14.13
C ALA A 205 23.83 9.69 -12.87
N SER A 206 25.03 9.35 -12.36
CA SER A 206 25.63 10.00 -11.19
C SER A 206 25.90 11.49 -11.43
N TYR A 207 26.18 11.92 -12.66
CA TYR A 207 26.34 13.34 -13.00
C TYR A 207 25.03 14.05 -13.34
N ILE A 208 24.15 13.39 -14.09
CA ILE A 208 22.94 14.00 -14.67
C ILE A 208 21.76 14.04 -13.68
N GLU A 209 21.74 13.20 -12.65
CA GLU A 209 20.60 13.19 -11.73
C GLU A 209 20.63 14.38 -10.74
N PRO A 210 19.61 15.27 -10.73
CA PRO A 210 19.69 16.58 -10.06
C PRO A 210 19.71 16.56 -8.53
N PHE A 211 19.15 15.53 -7.87
CA PHE A 211 19.08 15.47 -6.42
C PHE A 211 20.29 14.74 -5.79
N GLY A 212 21.16 14.15 -6.61
CA GLY A 212 22.35 13.37 -6.27
C GLY A 212 22.08 12.02 -5.59
N LEU A 213 20.86 11.49 -5.70
CA LEU A 213 20.50 10.12 -5.34
C LEU A 213 21.34 9.11 -6.11
N ALA A 214 21.54 9.32 -7.41
CA ALA A 214 22.37 8.42 -8.22
C ALA A 214 23.85 8.51 -7.82
N ALA A 215 24.35 9.72 -7.58
CA ALA A 215 25.74 9.95 -7.16
C ALA A 215 26.05 9.27 -5.82
N VAL A 216 25.23 9.52 -4.79
CA VAL A 216 25.39 8.90 -3.48
C VAL A 216 25.22 7.38 -3.58
N GLY A 217 24.17 6.91 -4.27
CA GLY A 217 23.89 5.49 -4.43
C GLY A 217 25.03 4.73 -5.12
N ASN A 218 25.74 5.37 -6.05
CA ASN A 218 26.91 4.77 -6.70
C ASN A 218 28.12 4.71 -5.75
N VAL A 219 28.36 5.76 -4.96
CA VAL A 219 29.48 5.81 -3.99
C VAL A 219 29.32 4.80 -2.87
N ILE A 220 28.10 4.63 -2.32
CA ILE A 220 27.85 3.73 -1.18
C ILE A 220 27.45 2.31 -1.59
N ARG A 221 27.42 2.00 -2.89
CA ARG A 221 26.85 0.74 -3.43
C ARG A 221 27.45 -0.52 -2.79
N TYR A 222 28.74 -0.50 -2.53
CA TYR A 222 29.49 -1.64 -2.00
C TYR A 222 29.77 -1.54 -0.50
N TRP A 223 29.15 -0.57 0.19
CA TRP A 223 29.30 -0.44 1.63
C TRP A 223 28.52 -1.52 2.36
N THR A 224 29.20 -2.18 3.28
CA THR A 224 28.61 -3.05 4.29
C THR A 224 27.70 -2.27 5.24
N ALA A 225 26.83 -2.96 5.98
CA ALA A 225 25.96 -2.30 6.97
C ALA A 225 26.77 -1.51 8.02
N SER A 226 27.93 -2.03 8.43
CA SER A 226 28.83 -1.35 9.37
C SER A 226 29.38 -0.04 8.80
N GLU A 227 29.79 -0.05 7.54
CA GLU A 227 30.28 1.16 6.84
C GLU A 227 29.16 2.18 6.66
N GLN A 228 27.96 1.75 6.25
CA GLN A 228 26.79 2.61 6.13
C GLN A 228 26.39 3.26 7.47
N ASN A 229 26.62 2.56 8.59
CA ASN A 229 26.37 3.06 9.94
C ASN A 229 27.41 4.06 10.45
N THR A 230 28.61 4.11 9.85
CA THR A 230 29.75 4.83 10.43
C THR A 230 30.36 5.89 9.52
N LEU A 231 30.33 5.71 8.20
CA LEU A 231 31.00 6.55 7.21
C LEU A 231 30.04 7.54 6.54
N THR A 232 30.53 8.74 6.27
CA THR A 232 29.87 9.72 5.38
C THR A 232 30.54 9.69 4.00
N PRO A 233 29.78 9.71 2.89
CA PRO A 233 30.35 9.69 1.56
C PRO A 233 31.31 10.88 1.32
N PRO A 234 32.52 10.65 0.79
CA PRO A 234 33.46 11.75 0.57
C PRO A 234 32.92 12.74 -0.48
N ILE A 235 33.19 14.03 -0.29
CA ILE A 235 32.82 15.09 -1.25
C ILE A 235 33.84 15.13 -2.40
N MET A 236 33.97 14.01 -3.11
CA MET A 236 34.89 13.82 -4.24
C MET A 236 34.18 13.06 -5.35
N GLY A 237 34.80 13.01 -6.54
CA GLY A 237 34.26 12.27 -7.69
C GLY A 237 32.83 12.67 -8.03
N PHE A 238 31.94 11.68 -8.14
CA PHE A 238 30.56 11.86 -8.56
C PHE A 238 29.78 12.89 -7.73
N ILE A 239 29.93 12.90 -6.40
CA ILE A 239 29.17 13.83 -5.54
C ILE A 239 29.60 15.27 -5.82
N LEU A 240 30.90 15.55 -5.86
CA LEU A 240 31.42 16.91 -6.08
C LEU A 240 30.98 17.46 -7.45
N PHE A 241 31.21 16.69 -8.52
CA PHE A 241 30.84 17.13 -9.87
C PHE A 241 29.34 17.32 -10.02
N ASN A 242 28.52 16.41 -9.46
CA ASN A 242 27.08 16.56 -9.46
C ASN A 242 26.66 17.89 -8.80
N ARG A 243 27.21 18.22 -7.63
CA ARG A 243 26.87 19.48 -6.93
C ARG A 243 27.31 20.71 -7.70
N LEU A 244 28.49 20.70 -8.30
CA LEU A 244 28.97 21.82 -9.12
C LEU A 244 28.07 22.05 -10.34
N ILE A 245 27.68 20.98 -11.05
CA ILE A 245 26.79 21.06 -12.21
C ILE A 245 25.46 21.69 -11.81
N TRP A 246 24.80 21.16 -10.77
CA TRP A 246 23.44 21.56 -10.42
C TRP A 246 23.36 22.91 -9.68
N ILE A 247 24.39 23.29 -8.91
CA ILE A 247 24.53 24.66 -8.42
C ILE A 247 24.72 25.62 -9.61
N GLY A 248 25.54 25.24 -10.59
CA GLY A 248 25.73 26.00 -11.83
C GLY A 248 24.42 26.21 -12.61
N VAL A 249 23.61 25.16 -12.76
CA VAL A 249 22.27 25.24 -13.38
C VAL A 249 21.34 26.17 -12.59
N GLY A 250 21.35 26.09 -11.25
CA GLY A 250 20.57 26.99 -10.40
C GLY A 250 20.98 28.47 -10.57
N LEU A 251 22.29 28.74 -10.60
CA LEU A 251 22.82 30.10 -10.85
C LEU A 251 22.45 30.60 -12.25
N ALA A 252 22.53 29.73 -13.27
CA ALA A 252 22.11 30.06 -14.63
C ALA A 252 20.60 30.38 -14.69
N ALA A 253 19.76 29.62 -13.99
CA ALA A 253 18.32 29.89 -13.91
C ALA A 253 18.01 31.23 -13.23
N LEU A 254 18.73 31.58 -12.16
CA LEU A 254 18.61 32.90 -11.52
C LEU A 254 19.08 34.04 -12.42
N PHE A 255 20.20 33.85 -13.12
CA PHE A 255 20.68 34.82 -14.09
C PHE A 255 19.67 35.04 -15.22
N LEU A 256 19.09 33.96 -15.76
CA LEU A 256 18.04 34.03 -16.78
C LEU A 256 16.78 34.71 -16.23
N SER A 257 16.43 34.47 -14.96
CA SER A 257 15.29 35.11 -14.30
C SER A 257 15.50 36.63 -14.26
N TYR A 258 16.70 37.04 -13.86
CA TYR A 258 17.10 38.43 -13.88
C TYR A 258 17.10 38.99 -15.30
N ALA A 259 17.71 38.32 -16.29
CA ALA A 259 17.77 38.82 -17.66
C ALA A 259 16.38 39.02 -18.28
N ARG A 260 15.45 38.07 -18.09
CA ARG A 260 14.11 38.08 -18.69
C ARG A 260 13.08 38.92 -17.95
N PHE A 261 13.27 39.19 -16.66
CA PHE A 261 12.32 39.99 -15.90
C PHE A 261 12.34 41.46 -16.35
N SER A 262 11.17 42.05 -16.52
CA SER A 262 11.01 43.48 -16.80
C SER A 262 9.89 44.05 -15.92
N PHE A 263 10.06 45.30 -15.48
CA PHE A 263 9.01 46.05 -14.79
C PHE A 263 7.92 46.56 -15.75
N ALA A 264 8.18 46.52 -17.06
CA ALA A 264 7.18 46.88 -18.06
C ALA A 264 5.94 45.97 -17.93
N GLU A 265 4.78 46.59 -18.03
CA GLU A 265 3.51 45.87 -18.09
C GLU A 265 3.42 45.15 -19.44
N ARG A 266 3.07 43.86 -19.45
CA ARG A 266 2.78 43.18 -20.71
C ARG A 266 1.51 43.82 -21.27
N GLY A 267 1.62 44.53 -22.39
CA GLY A 267 0.47 45.10 -23.08
C GLY A 267 -0.63 44.04 -23.31
N ILE A 268 -1.90 44.46 -23.26
CA ILE A 268 -3.03 43.55 -23.42
C ILE A 268 -2.88 42.83 -24.77
N SER A 269 -2.80 41.49 -24.74
CA SER A 269 -2.64 40.72 -25.98
C SER A 269 -3.81 40.98 -26.93
N LYS A 270 -3.54 40.99 -28.26
CA LYS A 270 -4.59 41.11 -29.28
C LYS A 270 -5.73 40.10 -29.11
N ARG A 271 -5.43 38.93 -28.54
CA ARG A 271 -6.41 37.86 -28.22
C ARG A 271 -7.28 38.21 -27.02
N ALA A 272 -6.72 38.83 -25.98
CA ALA A 272 -7.47 39.30 -24.82
C ALA A 272 -8.37 40.49 -25.18
N LEU A 273 -7.87 41.44 -25.97
CA LEU A 273 -8.67 42.54 -26.54
C LEU A 273 -9.84 42.02 -27.39
N ARG A 274 -9.59 41.08 -28.31
CA ARG A 274 -10.66 40.43 -29.10
C ARG A 274 -11.67 39.69 -28.22
N LYS A 275 -11.23 39.01 -27.16
CA LYS A 275 -12.13 38.31 -26.23
C LYS A 275 -12.97 39.28 -25.42
N GLN A 276 -12.37 40.38 -24.97
CA GLN A 276 -13.06 41.43 -24.22
C GLN A 276 -14.10 42.07 -25.13
N ALA A 277 -13.71 42.53 -26.32
CA ALA A 277 -14.63 43.06 -27.34
C ALA A 277 -15.76 42.08 -27.69
N ARG A 278 -15.47 40.78 -27.83
CA ARG A 278 -16.49 39.74 -28.06
C ARG A 278 -17.43 39.56 -26.88
N ASN A 279 -16.94 39.68 -25.65
CA ASN A 279 -17.77 39.62 -24.44
C ASN A 279 -18.64 40.87 -24.29
N THR A 280 -18.10 42.07 -24.53
CA THR A 280 -18.89 43.31 -24.55
C THR A 280 -19.93 43.26 -25.66
N ALA A 281 -19.58 42.79 -26.86
CA ALA A 281 -20.53 42.58 -27.96
C ALA A 281 -21.61 41.54 -27.61
N LYS A 282 -21.25 40.44 -26.93
CA LYS A 282 -22.23 39.46 -26.43
C LYS A 282 -23.18 40.06 -25.39
N LEU A 283 -22.65 40.79 -24.42
CA LEU A 283 -23.44 41.46 -23.38
C LEU A 283 -24.36 42.52 -23.98
N ALA A 284 -23.87 43.28 -24.96
CA ALA A 284 -24.64 44.27 -25.70
C ALA A 284 -25.69 43.65 -26.62
N ALA A 285 -25.46 42.43 -27.15
CA ALA A 285 -26.42 41.71 -27.99
C ALA A 285 -27.57 41.06 -27.20
N THR A 286 -27.38 40.78 -25.91
CA THR A 286 -28.47 40.37 -25.02
C THR A 286 -29.22 41.60 -24.52
N ALA A 287 -30.36 41.90 -25.14
CA ALA A 287 -31.27 42.91 -24.63
C ALA A 287 -31.71 42.57 -23.19
N PRO A 288 -31.73 43.54 -22.25
CA PRO A 288 -32.23 43.30 -20.91
C PRO A 288 -33.69 42.88 -21.00
N LEU A 289 -34.02 41.77 -20.34
CA LEU A 289 -35.38 41.25 -20.29
C LEU A 289 -36.20 42.15 -19.36
N LEU A 290 -36.86 43.14 -19.94
CA LEU A 290 -37.83 43.99 -19.24
C LEU A 290 -39.11 43.17 -19.05
N VAL A 291 -39.48 42.97 -17.79
CA VAL A 291 -40.71 42.29 -17.39
C VAL A 291 -41.48 43.19 -16.45
N ASP A 292 -42.72 43.54 -16.80
CA ASP A 292 -43.62 44.37 -15.98
C ASP A 292 -43.91 43.76 -14.61
N ARG A 293 -43.80 42.43 -14.51
CA ARG A 293 -43.87 41.69 -13.25
C ARG A 293 -42.82 40.60 -13.23
N LEU A 294 -41.98 40.61 -12.19
CA LEU A 294 -41.10 39.49 -11.93
C LEU A 294 -41.94 38.20 -11.77
N PRO A 295 -41.58 37.09 -12.45
CA PRO A 295 -42.31 35.84 -12.32
C PRO A 295 -42.34 35.40 -10.85
N LYS A 296 -43.50 34.91 -10.38
CA LYS A 296 -43.66 34.43 -9.00
C LYS A 296 -42.53 33.45 -8.67
N ALA A 297 -41.79 33.71 -7.58
CA ALA A 297 -40.73 32.83 -7.12
C ALA A 297 -41.32 31.44 -6.83
N ARG A 298 -40.77 30.40 -7.48
CA ARG A 298 -41.16 28.99 -7.27
C ARG A 298 -40.00 28.21 -6.60
N PRO A 299 -39.62 28.53 -5.35
CA PRO A 299 -38.44 27.96 -4.70
C PRO A 299 -38.48 26.43 -4.60
N ALA A 300 -39.65 25.83 -4.36
CA ALA A 300 -39.81 24.37 -4.29
C ALA A 300 -39.61 23.66 -5.64
N LYS A 301 -40.10 24.25 -6.75
CA LYS A 301 -39.91 23.67 -8.10
C LYS A 301 -38.49 23.86 -8.64
N ALA A 302 -37.70 24.76 -8.04
CA ALA A 302 -36.34 25.07 -8.46
C ALA A 302 -35.25 24.23 -7.76
N ILE A 303 -35.59 23.34 -6.83
CA ILE A 303 -34.63 22.56 -6.03
C ILE A 303 -33.63 21.79 -6.91
N ARG A 304 -34.14 20.98 -7.87
CA ARG A 304 -33.30 20.19 -8.78
C ARG A 304 -32.42 21.07 -9.67
N ALA A 305 -33.01 22.11 -10.27
CA ALA A 305 -32.27 23.03 -11.13
C ALA A 305 -31.16 23.78 -10.38
N ARG A 306 -31.41 24.19 -9.13
CA ARG A 306 -30.43 24.82 -8.24
C ARG A 306 -29.32 23.85 -7.85
N LEU A 307 -29.66 22.61 -7.48
CA LEU A 307 -28.68 21.60 -7.11
C LEU A 307 -27.74 21.31 -8.28
N VAL A 308 -28.28 21.07 -9.49
CA VAL A 308 -27.48 20.78 -10.69
C VAL A 308 -26.64 21.98 -11.09
N SER A 309 -27.19 23.19 -11.09
CA SER A 309 -26.45 24.39 -11.49
C SER A 309 -25.32 24.71 -10.52
N GLN A 310 -25.55 24.61 -9.21
CA GLN A 310 -24.51 24.81 -8.20
C GLN A 310 -23.48 23.70 -8.22
N CYS A 311 -23.89 22.43 -8.31
CA CYS A 311 -22.92 21.33 -8.39
C CYS A 311 -22.03 21.47 -9.63
N ARG A 312 -22.61 21.81 -10.79
CA ARG A 312 -21.83 22.07 -12.02
C ARG A 312 -20.90 23.27 -11.88
N PHE A 313 -21.35 24.32 -11.20
CA PHE A 313 -20.52 25.50 -10.91
C PHE A 313 -19.34 25.13 -10.02
N GLU A 314 -19.59 24.44 -8.91
CA GLU A 314 -18.56 24.00 -7.95
C GLU A 314 -17.56 23.05 -8.61
N MET A 315 -18.03 22.02 -9.34
CA MET A 315 -17.17 21.11 -10.11
C MET A 315 -16.35 21.87 -11.17
N GLY A 316 -16.98 22.80 -11.88
CA GLY A 316 -16.32 23.60 -12.91
C GLY A 316 -15.21 24.49 -12.35
N LEU A 317 -15.31 24.93 -11.10
CA LEU A 317 -14.24 25.66 -10.42
C LEU A 317 -13.08 24.75 -10.00
N VAL A 318 -13.39 23.54 -9.53
CA VAL A 318 -12.36 22.56 -9.17
C VAL A 318 -11.60 22.06 -10.40
N PHE A 319 -12.29 21.67 -11.48
CA PHE A 319 -11.63 21.20 -12.71
C PHE A 319 -10.75 22.25 -13.40
N LYS A 320 -11.06 23.54 -13.20
CA LYS A 320 -10.23 24.65 -13.71
C LYS A 320 -9.15 25.09 -12.73
N SER A 321 -9.11 24.52 -11.53
CA SER A 321 -8.11 24.84 -10.53
C SER A 321 -6.76 24.23 -10.94
N PRO A 322 -5.65 25.00 -10.90
CA PRO A 322 -4.31 24.49 -11.14
C PRO A 322 -3.95 23.29 -10.28
N ALA A 323 -4.36 23.30 -9.01
CA ALA A 323 -4.05 22.26 -8.05
C ALA A 323 -4.63 20.89 -8.46
N PHE A 324 -5.84 20.85 -9.01
CA PHE A 324 -6.47 19.60 -9.45
C PHE A 324 -5.69 18.98 -10.59
N ILE A 325 -5.35 19.77 -11.61
CA ILE A 325 -4.59 19.29 -12.77
C ILE A 325 -3.22 18.78 -12.33
N VAL A 326 -2.55 19.51 -11.44
CA VAL A 326 -1.24 19.14 -10.89
C VAL A 326 -1.33 17.82 -10.12
N LEU A 327 -2.26 17.71 -9.17
CA LEU A 327 -2.46 16.49 -8.37
C LEU A 327 -2.84 15.28 -9.25
N LEU A 328 -3.71 15.50 -10.24
CA LEU A 328 -4.12 14.47 -11.19
C LEU A 328 -2.93 13.99 -12.02
N LEU A 329 -2.14 14.91 -12.60
CA LEU A 329 -0.99 14.55 -13.44
C LEU A 329 0.09 13.81 -12.65
N ILE A 330 0.39 14.25 -11.42
CA ILE A 330 1.37 13.57 -10.56
C ILE A 330 0.87 12.16 -10.22
N GLY A 331 -0.41 12.02 -9.89
CA GLY A 331 -1.02 10.72 -9.62
C GLY A 331 -0.98 9.79 -10.81
N LEU A 332 -1.44 10.28 -11.98
CA LEU A 332 -1.42 9.50 -13.21
C LEU A 332 -0.01 9.13 -13.62
N PHE A 333 0.97 10.02 -13.41
CA PHE A 333 2.35 9.72 -13.69
C PHE A 333 2.91 8.64 -12.76
N ASN A 334 2.64 8.73 -11.45
CA ASN A 334 3.06 7.69 -10.49
C ASN A 334 2.45 6.33 -10.85
N SER A 335 1.16 6.31 -11.19
CA SER A 335 0.48 5.11 -11.67
C SER A 335 1.00 4.61 -13.00
N LEU A 336 1.36 5.49 -13.94
CA LEU A 336 1.93 5.10 -15.22
C LEU A 336 3.28 4.40 -15.04
N GLY A 337 4.13 4.89 -14.14
CA GLY A 337 5.36 4.19 -13.75
C GLY A 337 5.07 2.80 -13.19
N GLY A 338 4.09 2.70 -12.29
CA GLY A 338 3.60 1.40 -11.82
C GLY A 338 3.13 0.50 -12.97
N LEU A 339 2.23 0.97 -13.83
CA LEU A 339 1.60 0.18 -14.89
C LEU A 339 2.58 -0.26 -15.98
N LEU A 340 3.59 0.57 -16.29
CA LEU A 340 4.59 0.27 -17.33
C LEU A 340 5.74 -0.64 -16.86
N PHE A 341 6.00 -0.73 -15.56
CA PHE A 341 7.17 -1.45 -15.04
C PHE A 341 6.83 -2.49 -13.95
N SER A 342 5.62 -2.45 -13.37
CA SER A 342 5.15 -3.54 -12.52
C SER A 342 4.81 -4.76 -13.36
N GLY A 343 5.12 -5.93 -12.81
CA GLY A 343 4.80 -7.22 -13.43
C GLY A 343 5.99 -7.96 -14.05
N GLU A 344 7.21 -7.42 -14.05
CA GLU A 344 8.38 -8.25 -14.37
C GLU A 344 8.72 -9.15 -13.18
N ILE A 345 8.50 -10.45 -13.35
CA ILE A 345 8.90 -11.48 -12.38
C ILE A 345 10.09 -12.23 -13.01
N TYR A 346 11.27 -12.10 -12.41
CA TYR A 346 12.52 -12.67 -12.91
C TYR A 346 12.82 -12.32 -14.39
N GLY A 347 12.53 -11.10 -14.83
CA GLY A 347 12.75 -10.64 -16.20
C GLY A 347 11.69 -11.12 -17.21
N THR A 348 10.61 -11.76 -16.76
CA THR A 348 9.46 -12.12 -17.61
C THR A 348 8.33 -11.10 -17.43
N PRO A 349 7.91 -10.39 -18.49
CA PRO A 349 6.84 -9.40 -18.38
C PRO A 349 5.49 -10.08 -18.16
N ALA A 350 4.79 -9.73 -17.08
CA ALA A 350 3.42 -10.18 -16.83
C ALA A 350 2.44 -9.56 -17.85
N ARG A 351 1.40 -10.33 -18.19
CA ARG A 351 0.30 -9.82 -19.02
C ARG A 351 -0.49 -8.75 -18.25
N PRO A 352 -0.90 -7.66 -18.90
CA PRO A 352 -1.59 -6.56 -18.23
C PRO A 352 -3.09 -6.86 -18.06
N LEU A 353 -3.42 -7.94 -17.34
CA LEU A 353 -4.80 -8.32 -17.04
C LEU A 353 -5.47 -7.29 -16.13
N THR A 354 -6.79 -7.14 -16.24
CA THR A 354 -7.53 -6.05 -15.56
C THR A 354 -7.38 -6.11 -14.03
N PHE A 355 -7.45 -7.29 -13.41
CA PHE A 355 -7.25 -7.42 -11.96
C PHE A 355 -5.85 -6.96 -11.51
N SER A 356 -4.80 -7.21 -12.30
CA SER A 356 -3.43 -6.82 -11.95
C SER A 356 -3.24 -5.31 -12.13
N MET A 357 -3.81 -4.72 -13.19
CA MET A 357 -3.83 -3.27 -13.38
C MET A 357 -4.54 -2.56 -12.21
N ILE A 358 -5.67 -3.10 -11.73
CA ILE A 358 -6.41 -2.55 -10.58
C ILE A 358 -5.57 -2.60 -9.30
N GLN A 359 -4.84 -3.69 -9.03
CA GLN A 359 -3.95 -3.77 -7.87
C GLN A 359 -2.84 -2.71 -7.93
N VAL A 360 -2.26 -2.52 -9.11
CA VAL A 360 -1.24 -1.49 -9.34
C VAL A 360 -1.81 -0.09 -9.14
N LEU A 361 -3.02 0.19 -9.66
CA LEU A 361 -3.72 1.46 -9.43
C LEU A 361 -4.03 1.70 -7.95
N ARG A 362 -4.50 0.68 -7.21
CA ARG A 362 -4.74 0.79 -5.76
C ARG A 362 -3.47 1.15 -4.99
N GLY A 363 -2.33 0.57 -5.34
CA GLY A 363 -1.05 0.85 -4.69
C GLY A 363 -0.43 2.21 -5.06
N SER A 364 -0.60 2.66 -6.31
CA SER A 364 0.08 3.86 -6.83
C SER A 364 -0.78 5.13 -6.82
N PHE A 365 -2.09 5.01 -7.10
CA PHE A 365 -2.96 6.17 -7.29
C PHE A 365 -3.69 6.60 -6.02
N SER A 366 -3.88 5.71 -5.04
CA SER A 366 -4.84 5.90 -3.93
C SER A 366 -4.60 7.12 -3.03
N LEU A 367 -3.34 7.54 -2.87
CA LEU A 367 -2.99 8.73 -2.10
C LEU A 367 -3.47 10.04 -2.76
N PHE A 368 -3.63 10.09 -4.08
CA PHE A 368 -3.96 11.33 -4.78
C PHE A 368 -5.43 11.74 -4.62
N PRO A 369 -6.43 10.85 -4.81
CA PRO A 369 -7.81 11.12 -4.44
C PRO A 369 -7.98 11.50 -2.96
N LEU A 370 -7.23 10.86 -2.06
CA LEU A 370 -7.21 11.21 -0.63
C LEU A 370 -6.80 12.68 -0.40
N ILE A 371 -5.70 13.11 -1.02
CA ILE A 371 -5.22 14.50 -0.95
C ILE A 371 -6.22 15.46 -1.59
N ILE A 372 -6.78 15.11 -2.75
CA ILE A 372 -7.79 15.91 -3.46
C ILE A 372 -9.02 16.11 -2.56
N ALA A 373 -9.50 15.06 -1.89
CA ALA A 373 -10.64 15.13 -0.98
C ALA A 373 -10.39 16.12 0.17
N ILE A 374 -9.24 16.00 0.85
CA ILE A 374 -8.87 16.87 1.99
C ILE A 374 -8.65 18.32 1.55
N TYR A 375 -7.92 18.52 0.46
CA TYR A 375 -7.58 19.84 -0.06
C TYR A 375 -8.84 20.59 -0.52
N TYR A 376 -9.64 19.98 -1.40
CA TYR A 376 -10.82 20.64 -1.96
C TYR A 376 -11.98 20.75 -0.98
N ALA A 377 -12.08 19.88 0.03
CA ALA A 377 -13.00 20.11 1.14
C ALA A 377 -12.70 21.46 1.82
N GLY A 378 -11.42 21.77 2.08
CA GLY A 378 -11.02 23.06 2.64
C GLY A 378 -11.27 24.24 1.70
N GLU A 379 -10.80 24.14 0.45
CA GLU A 379 -10.96 25.24 -0.51
C GLU A 379 -12.43 25.56 -0.78
N LEU A 380 -13.29 24.55 -1.00
CA LEU A 380 -14.71 24.80 -1.29
C LEU A 380 -15.47 25.37 -0.09
N VAL A 381 -15.18 24.90 1.13
CA VAL A 381 -15.83 25.41 2.35
C VAL A 381 -15.47 26.88 2.59
N TRP A 382 -14.20 27.26 2.37
CA TRP A 382 -13.67 28.58 2.74
C TRP A 382 -13.67 29.63 1.63
N ARG A 383 -13.72 29.22 0.35
CA ARG A 383 -13.60 30.11 -0.81
C ARG A 383 -14.45 31.37 -0.71
N ASP A 384 -15.73 31.22 -0.36
CA ASP A 384 -16.68 32.34 -0.38
C ASP A 384 -16.32 33.41 0.67
N ARG A 385 -15.70 32.99 1.79
CA ARG A 385 -15.19 33.88 2.84
C ARG A 385 -13.87 34.54 2.42
N GLU A 386 -12.96 33.80 1.82
CA GLU A 386 -11.68 34.33 1.33
C GLU A 386 -11.87 35.40 0.24
N ARG A 387 -12.89 35.22 -0.60
CA ARG A 387 -13.29 36.20 -1.61
C ARG A 387 -14.19 37.32 -1.05
N LYS A 388 -14.43 37.35 0.26
CA LYS A 388 -15.32 38.30 0.96
C LYS A 388 -16.74 38.37 0.37
N MET A 389 -17.19 37.29 -0.26
CA MET A 389 -18.51 37.19 -0.90
C MET A 389 -19.56 36.55 0.01
N HIS A 390 -19.13 35.90 1.09
CA HIS A 390 -20.01 35.15 1.98
C HIS A 390 -21.20 35.96 2.53
N GLU A 391 -21.05 37.24 2.87
CA GLU A 391 -22.16 38.06 3.37
C GLU A 391 -23.26 38.26 2.31
N ILE A 392 -22.85 38.49 1.06
CA ILE A 392 -23.77 38.64 -0.08
C ILE A 392 -24.50 37.32 -0.34
N ILE A 393 -23.79 36.19 -0.28
CA ILE A 393 -24.39 34.87 -0.51
C ILE A 393 -25.30 34.50 0.68
N ASP A 394 -24.92 34.80 1.92
CA ASP A 394 -25.68 34.49 3.14
C ASP A 394 -26.99 35.29 3.23
N ALA A 395 -27.02 36.49 2.65
CA ALA A 395 -28.20 37.34 2.53
C ALA A 395 -29.20 36.85 1.46
N THR A 396 -28.84 35.88 0.62
CA THR A 396 -29.76 35.31 -0.36
C THR A 396 -30.80 34.38 0.29
N SER A 397 -31.92 34.17 -0.40
CA SER A 397 -32.97 33.21 0.00
C SER A 397 -32.59 31.74 -0.21
N LEU A 398 -31.28 31.43 -0.25
CA LEU A 398 -30.79 30.07 -0.40
C LEU A 398 -31.02 29.28 0.91
N PRO A 399 -31.61 28.06 0.82
CA PRO A 399 -31.73 27.18 1.97
C PRO A 399 -30.35 26.62 2.36
N ASN A 400 -30.14 26.30 3.64
CA ASN A 400 -28.84 25.85 4.17
C ASN A 400 -28.26 24.63 3.41
N TRP A 401 -29.11 23.72 2.93
CA TRP A 401 -28.65 22.51 2.22
C TRP A 401 -27.98 22.87 0.89
N ALA A 402 -28.37 23.99 0.28
CA ALA A 402 -27.82 24.46 -0.99
C ALA A 402 -26.40 25.02 -0.86
N TYR A 403 -25.89 25.22 0.36
CA TYR A 403 -24.48 25.62 0.58
C TYR A 403 -23.56 24.42 0.68
N MET A 404 -24.00 23.35 1.37
CA MET A 404 -23.15 22.20 1.68
C MET A 404 -23.27 21.10 0.63
N ILE A 405 -24.50 20.66 0.29
CA ILE A 405 -24.71 19.48 -0.56
C ILE A 405 -24.05 19.66 -1.93
N PRO A 406 -24.19 20.79 -2.65
CA PRO A 406 -23.51 20.97 -3.94
C PRO A 406 -21.98 20.91 -3.82
N LYS A 407 -21.40 21.41 -2.72
CA LYS A 407 -19.95 21.35 -2.50
C LYS A 407 -19.50 19.92 -2.25
N THR A 408 -20.21 19.17 -1.41
CA THR A 408 -19.90 17.75 -1.16
C THR A 408 -20.08 16.90 -2.42
N LEU A 409 -21.16 17.09 -3.18
CA LEU A 409 -21.38 16.41 -4.46
C LEU A 409 -20.35 16.81 -5.52
N ALA A 410 -19.87 18.06 -5.50
CA ALA A 410 -18.81 18.49 -6.40
C ALA A 410 -17.48 17.81 -6.08
N VAL A 411 -17.11 17.70 -4.80
CA VAL A 411 -15.92 16.93 -4.38
C VAL A 411 -16.07 15.47 -4.83
N MET A 412 -17.23 14.86 -4.61
CA MET A 412 -17.52 13.50 -5.08
C MET A 412 -17.32 13.34 -6.60
N GLY A 413 -17.91 14.23 -7.40
CA GLY A 413 -17.78 14.19 -8.86
C GLY A 413 -16.35 14.40 -9.35
N VAL A 414 -15.57 15.21 -8.64
CA VAL A 414 -14.13 15.43 -8.92
C VAL A 414 -13.32 14.18 -8.59
N LEU A 415 -13.58 13.54 -7.45
CA LEU A 415 -12.91 12.30 -7.05
C LEU A 415 -13.23 11.16 -8.02
N PHE A 416 -14.50 11.01 -8.39
CA PHE A 416 -14.93 10.06 -9.40
C PHE A 416 -14.22 10.31 -10.75
N ALA A 417 -14.15 11.56 -11.20
CA ALA A 417 -13.44 11.90 -12.44
C ALA A 417 -11.93 11.59 -12.38
N ALA A 418 -11.28 11.80 -11.23
CA ALA A 418 -9.88 11.43 -11.04
C ALA A 418 -9.66 9.91 -11.12
N LEU A 419 -10.56 9.12 -10.51
CA LEU A 419 -10.51 7.65 -10.60
C LEU A 419 -10.74 7.16 -12.03
N VAL A 420 -11.73 7.72 -12.73
CA VAL A 420 -11.97 7.40 -14.15
C VAL A 420 -10.75 7.74 -15.00
N ALA A 421 -10.10 8.88 -14.77
CA ALA A 421 -8.87 9.23 -15.49
C ALA A 421 -7.75 8.19 -15.26
N SER A 422 -7.62 7.63 -14.05
CA SER A 422 -6.64 6.57 -13.75
C SER A 422 -6.97 5.26 -14.46
N VAL A 423 -8.27 4.91 -14.58
CA VAL A 423 -8.71 3.76 -15.38
C VAL A 423 -8.39 3.96 -16.86
N LEU A 424 -8.66 5.15 -17.40
CA LEU A 424 -8.33 5.47 -18.80
C LEU A 424 -6.83 5.35 -19.07
N ALA A 425 -5.98 5.75 -18.12
CA ALA A 425 -4.53 5.55 -18.23
C ALA A 425 -4.15 4.07 -18.21
N ALA A 426 -4.76 3.26 -17.33
CA ALA A 426 -4.53 1.81 -17.30
C ALA A 426 -5.00 1.12 -18.60
N MET A 427 -6.17 1.47 -19.11
CA MET A 427 -6.68 0.99 -20.40
C MET A 427 -5.73 1.36 -21.55
N ALA A 428 -5.21 2.59 -21.58
CA ALA A 428 -4.23 3.00 -22.58
C ALA A 428 -2.96 2.13 -22.51
N VAL A 429 -2.46 1.82 -21.31
CA VAL A 429 -1.32 0.92 -21.12
C VAL A 429 -1.64 -0.51 -21.57
N GLN A 430 -2.83 -1.05 -21.26
CA GLN A 430 -3.27 -2.37 -21.73
C GLN A 430 -3.25 -2.45 -23.25
N LEU A 431 -3.82 -1.43 -23.92
CA LEU A 431 -3.87 -1.35 -25.39
C LEU A 431 -2.47 -1.23 -26.00
N VAL A 432 -1.59 -0.38 -25.44
CA VAL A 432 -0.20 -0.22 -25.91
C VAL A 432 0.61 -1.51 -25.74
N ARG A 433 0.33 -2.30 -24.70
CA ARG A 433 0.95 -3.62 -24.45
C ARG A 433 0.28 -4.76 -25.24
N GLY A 434 -0.63 -4.47 -26.16
CA GLY A 434 -1.27 -5.45 -27.04
C GLY A 434 -2.38 -6.27 -26.39
N HIS A 435 -2.93 -5.83 -25.25
CA HIS A 435 -4.07 -6.47 -24.60
C HIS A 435 -5.36 -5.68 -24.88
N TYR A 436 -6.26 -6.28 -25.66
CA TYR A 436 -7.50 -5.65 -26.13
C TYR A 436 -8.75 -6.06 -25.35
N ASP A 437 -8.69 -7.12 -24.53
CA ASP A 437 -9.82 -7.60 -23.71
C ASP A 437 -9.96 -6.78 -22.41
N VAL A 438 -10.41 -5.54 -22.56
CA VAL A 438 -10.57 -4.61 -21.45
C VAL A 438 -11.92 -4.84 -20.76
N GLN A 439 -11.88 -5.39 -19.55
CA GLN A 439 -13.08 -5.72 -18.78
C GLN A 439 -13.57 -4.50 -17.96
N LEU A 440 -14.41 -3.68 -18.59
CA LEU A 440 -14.91 -2.41 -18.02
C LEU A 440 -15.77 -2.61 -16.76
N ASP A 441 -16.50 -3.71 -16.70
CA ASP A 441 -17.28 -4.13 -15.54
C ASP A 441 -16.39 -4.37 -14.31
N GLN A 442 -15.23 -5.01 -14.48
CA GLN A 442 -14.25 -5.18 -13.40
C GLN A 442 -13.69 -3.84 -12.92
N TYR A 443 -13.31 -2.94 -13.84
CA TYR A 443 -12.84 -1.60 -13.46
C TYR A 443 -13.91 -0.82 -12.68
N LEU A 444 -15.17 -0.90 -13.11
CA LEU A 444 -16.26 -0.21 -12.43
C LEU A 444 -16.56 -0.83 -11.06
N GLY A 445 -16.71 -2.15 -11.00
CA GLY A 445 -17.16 -2.89 -9.82
C GLY A 445 -16.09 -3.10 -8.75
N TRP A 446 -14.82 -3.29 -9.13
CA TRP A 446 -13.73 -3.59 -8.19
C TRP A 446 -12.90 -2.36 -7.81
N TYR A 447 -12.90 -1.32 -8.64
CA TYR A 447 -12.06 -0.13 -8.43
C TYR A 447 -12.87 1.17 -8.32
N VAL A 448 -13.54 1.61 -9.40
CA VAL A 448 -14.15 2.95 -9.44
C VAL A 448 -15.27 3.12 -8.42
N LEU A 449 -16.26 2.23 -8.37
CA LEU A 449 -17.38 2.35 -7.43
C LEU A 449 -16.94 2.22 -5.97
N PRO A 450 -16.22 1.15 -5.56
CA PRO A 450 -15.83 0.99 -4.17
C PRO A 450 -14.95 2.15 -3.68
N MET A 451 -13.96 2.54 -4.49
CA MET A 451 -13.03 3.61 -4.12
C MET A 451 -13.68 4.99 -4.13
N THR A 452 -14.67 5.24 -4.99
CA THR A 452 -15.45 6.47 -4.94
C THR A 452 -16.20 6.58 -3.60
N VAL A 453 -16.83 5.49 -3.15
CA VAL A 453 -17.53 5.46 -1.85
C VAL A 453 -16.54 5.74 -0.71
N ASP A 454 -15.38 5.09 -0.72
CA ASP A 454 -14.33 5.25 0.29
C ASP A 454 -13.85 6.71 0.37
N MET A 455 -13.60 7.32 -0.79
CA MET A 455 -13.16 8.71 -0.87
C MET A 455 -14.27 9.71 -0.51
N VAL A 456 -15.54 9.38 -0.74
CA VAL A 456 -16.69 10.20 -0.31
C VAL A 456 -16.83 10.18 1.21
N ILE A 457 -16.71 9.01 1.83
CA ILE A 457 -16.72 8.86 3.29
C ILE A 457 -15.64 9.76 3.90
N LEU A 458 -14.42 9.72 3.36
CA LEU A 458 -13.33 10.61 3.79
C LEU A 458 -13.60 12.10 3.48
N ALA A 459 -14.13 12.42 2.30
CA ALA A 459 -14.43 13.80 1.93
C ALA A 459 -15.48 14.42 2.87
N ILE A 460 -16.48 13.65 3.32
CA ILE A 460 -17.47 14.10 4.28
C ILE A 460 -16.82 14.39 5.65
N LEU A 461 -15.91 13.53 6.12
CA LEU A 461 -15.12 13.80 7.32
C LEU A 461 -14.33 15.10 7.16
N ALA A 462 -13.64 15.29 6.04
CA ALA A 462 -12.88 16.50 5.77
C ALA A 462 -13.78 17.75 5.74
N VAL A 463 -14.95 17.70 5.12
CA VAL A 463 -15.93 18.81 5.11
C VAL A 463 -16.43 19.11 6.53
N PHE A 464 -16.73 18.08 7.32
CA PHE A 464 -17.15 18.24 8.72
C PHE A 464 -16.07 18.93 9.56
N VAL A 465 -14.82 18.45 9.48
CA VAL A 465 -13.67 19.07 10.15
C VAL A 465 -13.49 20.52 9.71
N GLN A 466 -13.62 20.80 8.41
CA GLN A 466 -13.51 22.17 7.88
C GLN A 466 -14.64 23.09 8.32
N ALA A 467 -15.87 22.59 8.47
CA ALA A 467 -17.00 23.37 8.96
C ALA A 467 -16.82 23.81 10.44
N LEU A 468 -16.19 22.95 11.25
CA LEU A 468 -15.88 23.24 12.65
C LEU A 468 -14.67 24.17 12.80
N SER A 469 -13.63 23.92 12.00
CA SER A 469 -12.33 24.60 12.10
C SER A 469 -12.44 26.11 11.97
N PRO A 470 -11.64 26.91 12.71
CA PRO A 470 -11.69 28.38 12.66
C PRO A 470 -11.05 28.99 11.42
N ASN A 471 -10.18 28.26 10.72
CA ASN A 471 -9.65 28.60 9.40
C ASN A 471 -9.34 27.32 8.60
N LYS A 472 -9.14 27.44 7.27
CA LYS A 472 -8.90 26.27 6.40
C LYS A 472 -7.64 25.49 6.73
N TYR A 473 -6.59 26.19 7.19
CA TYR A 473 -5.28 25.61 7.52
C TYR A 473 -5.35 24.71 8.75
N ILE A 474 -6.14 25.10 9.76
CA ILE A 474 -6.41 24.26 10.93
C ILE A 474 -7.21 23.03 10.52
N GLY A 475 -8.20 23.18 9.62
CA GLY A 475 -8.93 22.04 9.09
C GLY A 475 -8.04 21.05 8.34
N TRP A 476 -7.11 21.53 7.51
CA TRP A 476 -6.10 20.68 6.89
C TRP A 476 -5.15 20.06 7.91
N GLY A 477 -4.69 20.83 8.89
CA GLY A 477 -3.82 20.34 9.97
C GLY A 477 -4.47 19.21 10.77
N ILE A 478 -5.75 19.33 11.12
CA ILE A 478 -6.52 18.26 11.79
C ILE A 478 -6.61 17.02 10.90
N MET A 479 -6.87 17.19 9.59
CA MET A 479 -6.90 16.05 8.67
C MET A 479 -5.54 15.37 8.53
N VAL A 480 -4.43 16.12 8.56
CA VAL A 480 -3.08 15.55 8.58
C VAL A 480 -2.84 14.77 9.88
N ILE A 481 -3.21 15.35 11.04
CA ILE A 481 -3.13 14.64 12.33
C ILE A 481 -3.96 13.37 12.30
N TYR A 482 -5.17 13.41 11.73
CA TYR A 482 -6.02 12.23 11.56
C TYR A 482 -5.33 11.14 10.72
N LEU A 483 -4.69 11.48 9.60
CA LEU A 483 -3.96 10.51 8.78
C LEU A 483 -2.80 9.87 9.54
N VAL A 484 -1.99 10.67 10.23
CA VAL A 484 -0.88 10.17 11.04
C VAL A 484 -1.39 9.31 12.19
N ALA A 485 -2.41 9.78 12.90
CA ALA A 485 -3.02 9.06 14.01
C ALA A 485 -3.61 7.71 13.58
N THR A 486 -4.22 7.61 12.40
CA THR A 486 -4.76 6.34 11.89
C THR A 486 -3.65 5.29 11.74
N ILE A 487 -2.47 5.70 11.25
CA ILE A 487 -1.32 4.81 11.13
C ILE A 487 -0.81 4.42 12.52
N THR A 488 -0.61 5.40 13.41
CA THR A 488 -0.09 5.16 14.76
C THR A 488 -1.02 4.29 15.62
N LEU A 489 -2.33 4.55 15.58
CA LEU A 489 -3.35 3.81 16.33
C LEU A 489 -3.38 2.34 15.93
N THR A 490 -3.30 2.05 14.63
CA THR A 490 -3.18 0.68 14.11
C THR A 490 -1.99 -0.04 14.75
N ASN A 491 -0.83 0.62 14.82
CA ASN A 491 0.41 0.02 15.30
C ASN A 491 0.46 -0.22 16.82
N ILE A 492 -0.33 0.50 17.61
CA ILE A 492 -0.42 0.30 19.07
C ILE A 492 -1.58 -0.62 19.47
N GLY A 493 -2.17 -1.36 18.52
CA GLY A 493 -3.21 -2.36 18.76
C GLY A 493 -4.65 -1.94 18.45
N PHE A 494 -4.89 -0.68 18.04
CA PHE A 494 -6.22 -0.24 17.55
C PHE A 494 -6.38 -0.54 16.05
N GLU A 495 -6.19 -1.80 15.68
CA GLU A 495 -6.26 -2.27 14.29
C GLU A 495 -7.65 -2.74 13.83
N HIS A 496 -8.64 -2.70 14.71
CA HIS A 496 -9.98 -3.25 14.40
C HIS A 496 -10.70 -2.42 13.32
N PRO A 497 -11.27 -3.05 12.27
CA PRO A 497 -11.93 -2.33 11.17
C PRO A 497 -13.12 -1.44 11.60
N LEU A 498 -13.79 -1.77 12.71
CA LEU A 498 -14.89 -0.96 13.27
C LEU A 498 -14.44 0.30 14.01
N TYR A 499 -13.16 0.41 14.39
CA TYR A 499 -12.58 1.61 15.02
C TYR A 499 -11.96 2.56 14.00
N GLN A 500 -11.44 2.02 12.89
CA GLN A 500 -10.74 2.79 11.87
C GLN A 500 -11.72 3.42 10.87
N TYR A 501 -11.95 4.72 10.98
CA TYR A 501 -12.89 5.43 10.12
C TYR A 501 -12.58 5.22 8.63
N GLY A 502 -13.57 4.69 7.90
CA GLY A 502 -13.44 4.42 6.47
C GLY A 502 -12.64 3.16 6.11
N ALA A 503 -12.29 2.30 7.08
CA ALA A 503 -11.65 1.02 6.79
C ALA A 503 -12.60 0.07 6.07
N THR A 504 -12.08 -0.67 5.09
CA THR A 504 -12.87 -1.58 4.23
C THR A 504 -12.34 -3.02 4.21
N GLY A 505 -11.49 -3.39 5.16
CA GLY A 505 -10.81 -4.69 5.20
C GLY A 505 -9.86 -4.94 4.02
N SER A 506 -9.31 -6.15 3.94
CA SER A 506 -8.49 -6.61 2.82
C SER A 506 -9.36 -7.24 1.72
N GLN A 507 -9.30 -6.68 0.52
CA GLN A 507 -10.00 -7.19 -0.67
C GLN A 507 -8.96 -7.59 -1.71
N LEU A 508 -9.00 -8.85 -2.14
CA LEU A 508 -8.19 -9.36 -3.24
C LEU A 508 -9.07 -9.73 -4.43
N PHE A 509 -8.60 -9.38 -5.62
CA PHE A 509 -9.28 -9.66 -6.87
C PHE A 509 -8.46 -10.62 -7.73
N SER A 510 -9.13 -11.57 -8.37
CA SER A 510 -8.53 -12.55 -9.29
C SER A 510 -9.55 -12.98 -10.34
N ASP A 511 -9.12 -13.27 -11.56
CA ASP A 511 -10.03 -13.76 -12.61
C ASP A 511 -10.68 -15.12 -12.29
N MET A 512 -10.08 -15.91 -11.38
CA MET A 512 -10.61 -17.20 -10.91
C MET A 512 -11.74 -17.04 -9.86
N ASN A 513 -11.61 -16.08 -8.93
CA ASN A 513 -12.52 -15.91 -7.77
C ASN A 513 -13.27 -14.57 -7.74
N GLY A 514 -13.07 -13.70 -8.74
CA GLY A 514 -13.63 -12.36 -8.78
C GLY A 514 -13.30 -11.56 -7.51
N SER A 515 -14.34 -11.11 -6.79
CA SER A 515 -14.26 -10.36 -5.53
C SER A 515 -14.67 -11.16 -4.29
N GLU A 516 -14.67 -12.49 -4.35
CA GLU A 516 -15.14 -13.31 -3.23
C GLU A 516 -14.27 -13.21 -1.98
N ILE A 517 -12.98 -12.87 -2.13
CA ILE A 517 -12.06 -12.67 -1.00
C ILE A 517 -12.24 -11.26 -0.44
N GLY A 518 -12.95 -11.15 0.70
CA GLY A 518 -13.16 -9.89 1.42
C GLY A 518 -14.09 -8.86 0.75
N GLY A 519 -14.66 -9.14 -0.43
CA GLY A 519 -15.57 -8.23 -1.12
C GLY A 519 -16.84 -7.92 -0.33
N ALA A 520 -17.45 -8.94 0.26
CA ALA A 520 -18.63 -8.78 1.13
C ALA A 520 -18.31 -7.95 2.38
N VAL A 521 -17.19 -8.26 3.06
CA VAL A 521 -16.69 -7.50 4.21
C VAL A 521 -16.56 -6.02 3.87
N GLY A 522 -15.97 -5.73 2.69
CA GLY A 522 -15.80 -4.38 2.19
C GLY A 522 -17.10 -3.59 2.03
N TRP A 523 -18.15 -4.20 1.46
CA TRP A 523 -19.43 -3.51 1.26
C TRP A 523 -20.20 -3.29 2.57
N TRP A 524 -20.16 -4.24 3.50
CA TRP A 524 -20.77 -4.06 4.82
C TRP A 524 -20.06 -2.97 5.63
N LEU A 525 -18.73 -2.92 5.60
CA LEU A 525 -17.97 -1.84 6.22
C LEU A 525 -18.24 -0.47 5.56
N ARG A 526 -18.41 -0.42 4.24
CA ARG A 526 -18.83 0.81 3.53
C ARG A 526 -20.23 1.26 3.91
N LEU A 527 -21.17 0.32 4.14
CA LEU A 527 -22.50 0.64 4.63
C LEU A 527 -22.44 1.21 6.06
N TYR A 528 -21.69 0.56 6.94
CA TYR A 528 -21.46 1.00 8.33
C TYR A 528 -20.82 2.40 8.39
N TRP A 529 -19.68 2.60 7.73
CA TRP A 529 -19.00 3.89 7.70
C TRP A 529 -19.74 4.94 6.86
N GLY A 530 -20.48 4.53 5.83
CA GLY A 530 -21.36 5.40 5.05
C GLY A 530 -22.52 5.96 5.89
N ALA A 531 -23.10 5.14 6.76
CA ALA A 531 -24.11 5.59 7.72
C ALA A 531 -23.52 6.59 8.73
N PHE A 532 -22.33 6.31 9.26
CA PHE A 532 -21.64 7.25 10.14
C PHE A 532 -21.25 8.56 9.41
N ALA A 533 -20.80 8.48 8.16
CA ALA A 533 -20.55 9.64 7.32
C ALA A 533 -21.84 10.46 7.09
N ALA A 534 -22.99 9.82 6.90
CA ALA A 534 -24.27 10.54 6.79
C ALA A 534 -24.60 11.31 8.09
N ILE A 535 -24.29 10.76 9.26
CA ILE A 535 -24.39 11.49 10.55
C ILE A 535 -23.47 12.72 10.53
N LEU A 536 -22.20 12.56 10.15
CA LEU A 536 -21.26 13.68 10.04
C LEU A 536 -21.70 14.75 9.02
N ALA A 537 -22.28 14.34 7.90
CA ALA A 537 -22.83 15.26 6.90
C ALA A 537 -24.01 16.08 7.46
N VAL A 538 -24.92 15.44 8.21
CA VAL A 538 -26.01 16.16 8.89
C VAL A 538 -25.44 17.11 9.93
N LEU A 539 -24.48 16.69 10.76
CA LEU A 539 -23.85 17.56 11.75
C LEU A 539 -23.12 18.74 11.09
N ALA A 540 -22.39 18.51 9.99
CA ALA A 540 -21.75 19.55 9.20
C ALA A 540 -22.78 20.56 8.66
N HIS A 541 -23.93 20.07 8.19
CA HIS A 541 -25.03 20.91 7.72
C HIS A 541 -25.63 21.76 8.85
N LEU A 542 -25.87 21.19 10.02
CA LEU A 542 -26.50 21.88 11.16
C LEU A 542 -25.54 22.89 11.82
N LEU A 543 -24.24 22.58 11.85
CA LEU A 543 -23.20 23.42 12.44
C LEU A 543 -22.55 24.37 11.42
N TRP A 544 -23.03 24.40 10.18
CA TRP A 544 -22.49 25.25 9.12
C TRP A 544 -22.49 26.73 9.52
N ARG A 545 -21.42 27.45 9.17
CA ARG A 545 -21.25 28.87 9.50
C ARG A 545 -22.08 29.73 8.55
N ARG A 546 -23.24 30.20 9.00
CA ARG A 546 -24.07 31.16 8.27
C ARG A 546 -24.10 32.51 9.01
N GLY A 547 -23.80 33.59 8.30
CA GLY A 547 -23.73 34.94 8.84
C GLY A 547 -22.38 35.29 9.48
N THR A 548 -22.40 36.36 10.28
CA THR A 548 -21.22 36.96 10.94
C THR A 548 -20.80 36.25 12.23
N GLU A 549 -21.64 35.34 12.77
CA GLU A 549 -21.29 34.59 13.97
C GLU A 549 -20.21 33.54 13.66
N THR A 550 -19.01 33.78 14.19
CA THR A 550 -17.83 32.93 13.96
C THR A 550 -17.65 31.88 15.05
N ARG A 551 -18.25 32.06 16.23
CA ARG A 551 -18.03 31.19 17.40
C ARG A 551 -18.76 29.86 17.26
N LEU A 552 -18.20 28.81 17.83
CA LEU A 552 -18.77 27.45 17.80
C LEU A 552 -19.85 27.25 18.86
N THR A 553 -19.67 27.81 20.05
CA THR A 553 -20.54 27.59 21.22
C THR A 553 -22.01 27.95 20.99
N PRO A 554 -22.36 29.10 20.36
CA PRO A 554 -23.76 29.43 20.08
C PRO A 554 -24.42 28.45 19.11
N ARG A 555 -23.65 27.92 18.15
CA ARG A 555 -24.14 26.94 17.16
C ARG A 555 -24.44 25.59 17.81
N LEU A 556 -23.61 25.16 18.77
CA LEU A 556 -23.83 23.95 19.56
C LEU A 556 -25.09 24.05 20.43
N LYS A 557 -25.33 25.20 21.08
CA LYS A 557 -26.53 25.42 21.89
C LYS A 557 -27.83 25.36 21.09
N GLN A 558 -27.80 25.73 19.81
CA GLN A 558 -28.96 25.66 18.91
C GLN A 558 -29.15 24.28 18.28
N LEU A 559 -28.22 23.34 18.45
CA LEU A 559 -28.25 22.03 17.80
C LEU A 559 -29.51 21.20 18.16
N PRO A 560 -29.95 21.08 19.43
CA PRO A 560 -31.13 20.30 19.77
C PRO A 560 -32.40 20.79 19.08
N GLN A 561 -32.59 22.11 19.00
CA GLN A 561 -33.73 22.70 18.31
C GLN A 561 -33.67 22.46 16.79
N ARG A 562 -32.48 22.51 16.19
CA ARG A 562 -32.30 22.23 14.76
C ARG A 562 -32.43 20.75 14.41
N LEU A 563 -32.23 19.84 15.37
CA LEU A 563 -32.46 18.41 15.20
C LEU A 563 -33.95 18.05 15.13
N ALA A 564 -34.86 18.90 15.65
CA ALA A 564 -36.30 18.78 15.43
C ALA A 564 -36.70 19.21 14.00
N SER A 565 -36.02 18.69 12.99
CA SER A 565 -36.21 18.98 11.57
C SER A 565 -36.07 17.70 10.73
N PRO A 566 -36.42 17.70 9.43
CA PRO A 566 -36.21 16.53 8.55
C PRO A 566 -34.76 16.04 8.53
N SER A 567 -33.79 16.91 8.78
CA SER A 567 -32.38 16.53 8.90
C SER A 567 -32.11 15.64 10.12
N GLY A 568 -32.82 15.85 11.23
CA GLY A 568 -32.75 14.97 12.40
C GLY A 568 -33.33 13.58 12.14
N ALA A 569 -34.37 13.47 11.32
CA ALA A 569 -34.90 12.17 10.89
C ALA A 569 -33.87 11.38 10.06
N VAL A 570 -33.15 12.06 9.15
CA VAL A 570 -32.04 11.42 8.40
C VAL A 570 -30.93 10.94 9.34
N MET A 571 -30.57 11.74 10.35
CA MET A 571 -29.58 11.34 11.36
C MET A 571 -30.06 10.15 12.19
N ALA A 572 -31.35 10.08 12.55
CA ALA A 572 -31.92 8.96 13.28
C ALA A 572 -31.89 7.67 12.47
N VAL A 573 -32.28 7.71 11.18
CA VAL A 573 -32.18 6.55 10.27
C VAL A 573 -30.73 6.11 10.11
N ALA A 574 -29.81 7.06 9.90
CA ALA A 574 -28.38 6.76 9.78
C ALA A 574 -27.82 6.14 11.07
N LEU A 575 -28.28 6.57 12.24
CA LEU A 575 -27.90 5.99 13.53
C LEU A 575 -28.39 4.55 13.67
N VAL A 576 -29.63 4.25 13.27
CA VAL A 576 -30.17 2.88 13.26
C VAL A 576 -29.37 1.98 12.32
N VAL A 577 -29.07 2.44 11.11
CA VAL A 577 -28.24 1.66 10.17
C VAL A 577 -26.85 1.43 10.77
N TYR A 578 -26.23 2.46 11.34
CA TYR A 578 -24.91 2.37 11.97
C TYR A 578 -24.87 1.36 13.13
N THR A 579 -25.85 1.39 14.04
CA THR A 579 -25.89 0.48 15.19
C THR A 579 -26.21 -0.96 14.79
N VAL A 580 -27.17 -1.17 13.88
CA VAL A 580 -27.54 -2.52 13.40
C VAL A 580 -26.39 -3.17 12.62
N THR A 581 -25.81 -2.43 11.67
CA THR A 581 -24.68 -2.95 10.88
C THR A 581 -23.43 -3.13 11.72
N GLY A 582 -23.15 -2.21 12.65
CA GLY A 582 -22.04 -2.33 13.61
C GLY A 582 -22.20 -3.53 14.54
N GLY A 583 -23.39 -3.78 15.07
CA GLY A 583 -23.68 -4.95 15.91
C GLY A 583 -23.54 -6.27 15.14
N TRP A 584 -24.05 -6.32 13.90
CA TRP A 584 -23.92 -7.50 13.04
C TRP A 584 -22.46 -7.78 12.63
N LEU A 585 -21.69 -6.72 12.29
CA LEU A 585 -20.27 -6.84 12.00
C LEU A 585 -19.47 -7.27 13.23
N PHE A 586 -19.74 -6.71 14.40
CA PHE A 586 -19.08 -7.10 15.65
C PHE A 586 -19.36 -8.56 16.01
N TRP A 587 -20.61 -9.01 15.85
CA TRP A 587 -20.94 -10.42 16.04
C TRP A 587 -20.17 -11.33 15.05
N ASN A 588 -20.11 -10.97 13.77
CA ASN A 588 -19.32 -11.73 12.79
C ASN A 588 -17.81 -11.72 13.08
N MET A 589 -17.25 -10.57 13.44
CA MET A 589 -15.81 -10.36 13.56
C MET A 589 -15.22 -10.85 14.89
N ASN A 590 -16.00 -10.77 15.98
CA ASN A 590 -15.51 -10.99 17.35
C ASN A 590 -16.17 -12.17 18.06
N VAL A 591 -17.39 -12.58 17.66
CA VAL A 591 -18.12 -13.68 18.30
C VAL A 591 -18.06 -14.94 17.43
N LEU A 592 -18.39 -14.82 16.14
CA LEU A 592 -18.31 -15.93 15.19
C LEU A 592 -16.86 -16.23 14.80
N ASN A 593 -16.03 -15.19 14.68
CA ASN A 593 -14.60 -15.29 14.41
C ASN A 593 -13.77 -14.79 15.60
N VAL A 594 -12.55 -15.30 15.73
CA VAL A 594 -11.62 -14.86 16.77
C VAL A 594 -10.79 -13.70 16.21
N TYR A 595 -11.05 -12.48 16.70
CA TYR A 595 -10.22 -11.33 16.41
C TYR A 595 -8.93 -11.36 17.26
N ARG A 596 -7.77 -11.26 16.60
CA ARG A 596 -6.46 -11.20 17.27
C ARG A 596 -5.67 -10.02 16.73
N THR A 597 -5.04 -9.24 17.61
CA THR A 597 -4.15 -8.17 17.16
C THR A 597 -2.79 -8.72 16.72
N GLN A 598 -1.98 -7.92 16.00
CA GLN A 598 -0.58 -8.27 15.73
C GLN A 598 0.23 -8.51 17.01
N ASP A 599 -0.01 -7.72 18.06
CA ASP A 599 0.63 -7.93 19.37
C ASP A 599 0.18 -9.26 20.00
N ASP A 600 -1.09 -9.66 19.85
CA ASP A 600 -1.55 -10.98 20.30
C ASP A 600 -0.86 -12.12 19.54
N LEU A 601 -0.75 -12.00 18.22
CA LEU A 601 -0.04 -12.99 17.40
C LEU A 601 1.44 -13.09 17.76
N ASN A 602 2.11 -11.96 18.00
CA ASN A 602 3.49 -11.94 18.44
C ASN A 602 3.67 -12.53 19.84
N ARG A 603 2.75 -12.23 20.77
CA ARG A 603 2.73 -12.85 22.10
C ARG A 603 2.55 -14.36 22.01
N MET A 604 1.61 -14.85 21.21
CA MET A 604 1.40 -16.29 21.02
C MET A 604 2.64 -16.99 20.45
N ARG A 605 3.30 -16.40 19.45
CA ARG A 605 4.57 -16.94 18.91
C ARG A 605 5.68 -16.95 19.94
N ALA A 606 5.78 -15.91 20.77
CA ALA A 606 6.76 -15.84 21.84
C ALA A 606 6.48 -16.88 22.94
N GLU A 607 5.22 -17.08 23.33
CA GLU A 607 4.83 -18.10 24.30
C GLU A 607 5.08 -19.50 23.77
N TYR A 608 4.78 -19.75 22.50
CA TYR A 608 5.12 -21.00 21.80
C TYR A 608 6.63 -21.26 21.83
N GLU A 609 7.45 -20.24 21.55
CA GLU A 609 8.91 -20.36 21.65
C GLU A 609 9.35 -20.71 23.08
N LYS A 610 8.88 -19.95 24.08
CA LYS A 610 9.26 -20.16 25.48
C LYS A 610 8.89 -21.54 26.00
N LYS A 611 7.69 -22.03 25.65
CA LYS A 611 7.19 -23.33 26.12
C LYS A 611 7.84 -24.50 25.40
N TYR A 612 8.04 -24.40 24.08
CA TYR A 612 8.30 -25.59 23.26
C TYR A 612 9.64 -25.59 22.52
N LEU A 613 10.39 -24.49 22.47
CA LEU A 613 11.70 -24.48 21.78
C LEU A 613 12.68 -25.50 22.37
N ALA A 614 12.62 -25.75 23.68
CA ALA A 614 13.44 -26.79 24.34
C ALA A 614 13.20 -28.19 23.75
N ASN A 615 12.00 -28.46 23.23
CA ASN A 615 11.63 -29.75 22.66
C ASN A 615 12.15 -29.94 21.22
N GLU A 616 12.79 -28.94 20.61
CA GLU A 616 13.34 -29.04 19.26
C GLU A 616 14.38 -30.17 19.12
N GLN A 617 15.15 -30.44 20.18
CA GLN A 617 16.23 -31.43 20.15
C GLN A 617 15.75 -32.85 20.40
N ILE A 618 14.49 -33.03 20.82
CA ILE A 618 13.89 -34.35 21.03
C ILE A 618 13.72 -35.02 19.68
N LYS A 619 14.36 -36.18 19.48
CA LYS A 619 14.17 -36.98 18.28
C LYS A 619 12.74 -37.52 18.25
N GLN A 620 12.09 -37.38 17.10
CA GLN A 620 10.73 -37.83 16.85
C GLN A 620 10.74 -38.90 15.76
N PRO A 621 9.75 -39.80 15.71
CA PRO A 621 9.72 -40.87 14.74
C PRO A 621 9.46 -40.33 13.32
N SER A 622 10.03 -40.99 12.32
CA SER A 622 9.77 -40.66 10.92
C SER A 622 8.45 -41.25 10.43
N LEU A 623 7.67 -40.45 9.71
CA LEU A 623 6.50 -40.92 8.99
C LEU A 623 6.92 -41.86 7.85
N THR A 624 6.15 -42.94 7.63
CA THR A 624 6.35 -43.89 6.53
C THR A 624 5.19 -43.88 5.54
N HIS A 625 3.95 -43.74 6.03
CA HIS A 625 2.74 -43.67 5.20
C HIS A 625 1.81 -42.56 5.68
N ILE A 626 1.19 -41.87 4.73
CA ILE A 626 0.16 -40.86 4.97
C ILE A 626 -1.06 -41.22 4.14
N THR A 627 -2.18 -41.50 4.82
CA THR A 627 -3.49 -41.65 4.19
C THR A 627 -4.36 -40.48 4.58
N LEU A 628 -4.95 -39.78 3.60
CA LEU A 628 -5.83 -38.64 3.82
C LEU A 628 -7.14 -38.83 3.04
N ASP A 629 -8.26 -38.60 3.69
CA ASP A 629 -9.56 -38.36 3.07
C ASP A 629 -9.94 -36.89 3.31
N VAL A 630 -9.99 -36.11 2.23
CA VAL A 630 -10.21 -34.68 2.26
C VAL A 630 -11.53 -34.33 1.57
N SER A 631 -12.51 -33.96 2.38
CA SER A 631 -13.78 -33.42 1.91
C SER A 631 -13.72 -31.90 1.82
N LEU A 632 -13.55 -31.38 0.61
CA LEU A 632 -13.55 -29.95 0.30
C LEU A 632 -14.97 -29.50 -0.03
N TYR A 633 -15.46 -28.43 0.62
CA TYR A 633 -16.69 -27.74 0.27
C TYR A 633 -16.37 -26.29 -0.14
N PRO A 634 -15.85 -26.06 -1.36
CA PRO A 634 -15.41 -24.74 -1.80
C PRO A 634 -16.51 -23.66 -1.68
N ALA A 635 -17.76 -23.99 -2.04
CA ALA A 635 -18.89 -23.07 -1.92
C ALA A 635 -19.19 -22.63 -0.47
N LYS A 636 -18.90 -23.48 0.52
CA LYS A 636 -19.03 -23.18 1.95
C LYS A 636 -17.72 -22.72 2.60
N ARG A 637 -16.61 -22.71 1.85
CA ARG A 637 -15.25 -22.45 2.33
C ARG A 637 -14.91 -23.27 3.58
N GLN A 638 -15.21 -24.57 3.48
CA GLN A 638 -14.99 -25.57 4.52
C GLN A 638 -14.18 -26.73 3.95
N ALA A 639 -13.25 -27.26 4.75
CA ALA A 639 -12.50 -28.47 4.46
C ALA A 639 -12.49 -29.35 5.72
N ILE A 640 -12.87 -30.61 5.56
CA ILE A 640 -12.80 -31.63 6.60
C ILE A 640 -11.78 -32.66 6.14
N THR A 641 -10.80 -32.96 6.99
CA THR A 641 -9.76 -33.94 6.67
C THR A 641 -9.74 -35.01 7.74
N GLU A 642 -9.91 -36.25 7.31
CA GLU A 642 -9.67 -37.43 8.13
C GLU A 642 -8.37 -38.05 7.65
N GLY A 643 -7.45 -38.31 8.57
CA GLY A 643 -6.11 -38.73 8.21
C GLY A 643 -5.56 -39.80 9.13
N ARG A 644 -4.61 -40.56 8.58
CA ARG A 644 -3.90 -41.63 9.24
C ARG A 644 -2.42 -41.54 8.90
N TYR A 645 -1.61 -41.47 9.92
CA TYR A 645 -0.16 -41.43 9.84
C TYR A 645 0.43 -42.70 10.42
N GLN A 646 1.16 -43.43 9.59
CA GLN A 646 1.99 -44.55 10.07
C GLN A 646 3.42 -44.05 10.18
N PHE A 647 4.07 -44.38 11.29
CA PHE A 647 5.43 -43.96 11.57
C PHE A 647 6.25 -45.10 12.16
N ILE A 648 7.57 -44.98 12.05
CA ILE A 648 8.54 -45.93 12.58
C ILE A 648 9.48 -45.20 13.54
N ASN A 649 9.84 -45.84 14.65
CA ASN A 649 10.87 -45.32 15.53
C ASN A 649 12.27 -45.57 14.96
N ASP A 650 12.79 -44.65 14.16
CA ASP A 650 14.15 -44.64 13.61
C ASP A 650 15.14 -43.84 14.46
N THR A 651 14.77 -43.46 15.68
CA THR A 651 15.58 -42.55 16.53
C THR A 651 16.81 -43.23 17.15
N GLY A 652 16.84 -44.57 17.16
CA GLY A 652 17.89 -45.41 17.75
C GLY A 652 17.72 -45.71 19.25
N ALA A 653 16.66 -45.21 19.90
CA ALA A 653 16.35 -45.45 21.31
C ALA A 653 14.83 -45.60 21.52
N PRO A 654 14.37 -46.24 22.62
CA PRO A 654 12.94 -46.31 22.93
C PRO A 654 12.33 -44.91 23.06
N LEU A 655 11.24 -44.65 22.33
CA LEU A 655 10.56 -43.37 22.31
C LEU A 655 9.43 -43.35 23.35
N GLN A 656 9.50 -42.43 24.31
CA GLN A 656 8.49 -42.32 25.38
C GLN A 656 7.34 -41.40 25.01
N GLU A 657 7.60 -40.36 24.21
CA GLU A 657 6.66 -39.28 23.95
C GLU A 657 6.58 -38.94 22.46
N LEU A 658 5.36 -38.70 21.97
CA LEU A 658 5.08 -38.18 20.63
C LEU A 658 4.55 -36.75 20.74
N HIS A 659 5.26 -35.83 20.10
CA HIS A 659 4.87 -34.43 20.04
C HIS A 659 4.08 -34.18 18.76
N VAL A 660 2.88 -33.63 18.88
CA VAL A 660 1.97 -33.39 17.75
C VAL A 660 1.50 -31.95 17.79
N ARG A 661 1.63 -31.22 16.67
CA ARG A 661 1.24 -29.81 16.58
C ARG A 661 0.42 -29.52 15.33
N LEU A 662 -0.43 -28.49 15.40
CA LEU A 662 -0.97 -27.83 14.21
C LEU A 662 -0.27 -26.49 14.02
N SER A 663 0.17 -26.21 12.79
CA SER A 663 0.85 -24.96 12.45
C SER A 663 -0.10 -23.82 12.10
N ASP A 664 -1.39 -24.11 11.85
CA ASP A 664 -2.38 -23.12 11.42
C ASP A 664 -3.55 -23.06 12.41
N PHE A 665 -3.65 -21.95 13.13
CA PHE A 665 -4.70 -21.68 14.11
C PHE A 665 -6.12 -21.62 13.53
N THR A 666 -6.26 -21.47 12.21
CA THR A 666 -7.55 -21.46 11.51
C THR A 666 -8.13 -22.87 11.41
N THR A 667 -7.27 -23.89 11.47
CA THR A 667 -7.66 -25.29 11.40
C THR A 667 -7.75 -25.85 12.81
N LYS A 668 -8.83 -26.57 13.11
CA LYS A 668 -9.07 -27.17 14.43
C LYS A 668 -8.86 -28.67 14.36
N LEU A 669 -8.20 -29.22 15.38
CA LEU A 669 -8.08 -30.66 15.59
C LEU A 669 -9.32 -31.15 16.34
N ILE A 670 -10.22 -31.82 15.63
CA ILE A 670 -11.52 -32.28 16.15
C ILE A 670 -11.35 -33.58 16.94
N ALA A 671 -10.61 -34.54 16.39
CA ALA A 671 -10.36 -35.82 17.02
C ALA A 671 -8.94 -36.30 16.72
N THR A 672 -8.39 -37.08 17.62
CA THR A 672 -7.13 -37.79 17.47
C THR A 672 -7.18 -39.07 18.26
N ASP A 673 -6.66 -40.14 17.68
CA ASP A 673 -6.48 -41.41 18.37
C ASP A 673 -5.07 -41.94 18.10
N LEU A 674 -4.41 -42.33 19.17
CA LEU A 674 -3.06 -42.89 19.17
C LEU A 674 -3.10 -44.12 20.09
N PRO A 675 -3.12 -45.34 19.53
CA PRO A 675 -3.15 -46.56 20.31
C PRO A 675 -1.94 -46.66 21.25
N ASP A 676 -2.15 -47.28 22.42
CA ASP A 676 -1.12 -47.52 23.44
C ASP A 676 -0.41 -46.25 23.94
N ALA A 677 -1.08 -45.11 23.90
CA ALA A 677 -0.60 -43.85 24.44
C ALA A 677 -1.71 -43.08 25.18
N THR A 678 -1.29 -42.29 26.17
CA THR A 678 -2.15 -41.37 26.90
C THR A 678 -1.77 -39.92 26.59
N LEU A 679 -2.77 -39.06 26.41
CA LEU A 679 -2.56 -37.62 26.22
C LEU A 679 -2.05 -37.01 27.53
N GLU A 680 -0.77 -36.66 27.58
CA GLU A 680 -0.11 -36.09 28.75
C GLU A 680 -0.34 -34.57 28.84
N MET A 681 -0.26 -33.88 27.70
CA MET A 681 -0.46 -32.44 27.61
C MET A 681 -1.28 -32.07 26.38
N ASN A 682 -2.23 -31.16 26.55
CA ASN A 682 -3.05 -30.61 25.48
C ASN A 682 -3.14 -29.09 25.63
N ASP A 683 -2.24 -28.36 24.98
CA ASP A 683 -2.33 -26.90 24.88
C ASP A 683 -3.23 -26.55 23.69
N THR A 684 -4.49 -26.22 23.99
CA THR A 684 -5.50 -25.89 22.98
C THR A 684 -5.26 -24.53 22.33
N ASP A 685 -4.63 -23.59 23.05
CA ASP A 685 -4.41 -22.22 22.59
C ASP A 685 -3.28 -22.17 21.56
N LEU A 686 -2.22 -22.94 21.80
CA LEU A 686 -1.06 -23.08 20.92
C LEU A 686 -1.14 -24.30 19.98
N GLN A 687 -2.22 -25.07 20.08
CA GLN A 687 -2.49 -26.30 19.32
C GLN A 687 -1.31 -27.30 19.34
N TYR A 688 -0.80 -27.57 20.54
CA TYR A 688 0.32 -28.47 20.79
C TYR A 688 -0.08 -29.58 21.77
N ARG A 689 0.16 -30.83 21.39
CA ARG A 689 -0.15 -32.02 22.18
C ARG A 689 1.09 -32.88 22.40
N ILE A 690 1.20 -33.45 23.59
CA ILE A 690 2.22 -34.46 23.93
C ILE A 690 1.48 -35.71 24.35
N TYR A 691 1.76 -36.82 23.66
CA TYR A 691 1.27 -38.14 24.00
C TYR A 691 2.41 -38.95 24.59
N ARG A 692 2.16 -39.62 25.72
CA ARG A 692 3.09 -40.55 26.34
C ARG A 692 2.67 -41.98 26.04
N PHE A 693 3.55 -42.77 25.46
CA PHE A 693 3.29 -44.18 25.21
C PHE A 693 3.23 -44.95 26.54
N THR A 694 2.24 -45.82 26.71
CA THR A 694 2.10 -46.70 27.89
C THR A 694 3.29 -47.66 28.00
N THR A 695 3.71 -48.21 26.85
CA THR A 695 4.99 -48.91 26.70
C THR A 695 5.85 -48.11 25.74
N PRO A 696 7.07 -47.67 26.11
CA PRO A 696 7.93 -46.92 25.20
C PRO A 696 8.09 -47.64 23.86
N LEU A 697 7.86 -46.91 22.77
CA LEU A 697 7.90 -47.48 21.42
C LEU A 697 9.34 -47.93 21.12
N ALA A 698 9.56 -49.24 21.00
CA ALA A 698 10.90 -49.79 20.78
C ALA A 698 11.53 -49.28 19.47
N PRO A 699 12.87 -49.23 19.36
CA PRO A 699 13.53 -48.94 18.08
C PRO A 699 13.02 -49.86 16.96
N ASN A 700 12.76 -49.30 15.79
CA ASN A 700 12.16 -49.93 14.61
C ASN A 700 10.72 -50.44 14.78
N ALA A 701 10.08 -50.24 15.93
CA ALA A 701 8.65 -50.51 16.08
C ALA A 701 7.83 -49.45 15.32
N THR A 702 6.67 -49.87 14.82
CA THR A 702 5.72 -49.01 14.10
C THR A 702 4.52 -48.70 14.97
N SER A 703 3.91 -47.55 14.74
CA SER A 703 2.64 -47.15 15.35
C SER A 703 1.86 -46.25 14.40
N GLU A 704 0.64 -45.91 14.76
CA GLU A 704 -0.31 -45.19 13.92
C GLU A 704 -1.00 -44.06 14.70
N LEU A 705 -1.06 -42.87 14.11
CA LEU A 705 -1.85 -41.73 14.61
C LEU A 705 -2.99 -41.47 13.63
N THR A 706 -4.23 -41.54 14.10
CA THR A 706 -5.39 -41.08 13.33
C THR A 706 -5.85 -39.72 13.82
N PHE A 707 -6.40 -38.91 12.91
CA PHE A 707 -6.87 -37.57 13.25
C PHE A 707 -8.03 -37.14 12.36
N LYS A 708 -8.80 -36.19 12.89
CA LYS A 708 -9.81 -35.44 12.16
C LYS A 708 -9.60 -33.96 12.39
N THR A 709 -9.47 -33.20 11.31
CA THR A 709 -9.33 -31.76 11.34
C THR A 709 -10.47 -31.10 10.57
N GLU A 710 -10.79 -29.88 10.98
CA GLU A 710 -11.75 -29.03 10.29
C GLU A 710 -11.16 -27.64 10.11
N ARG A 711 -11.22 -27.14 8.88
CA ARG A 711 -10.98 -25.75 8.52
C ARG A 711 -12.26 -25.17 7.99
N HIS A 712 -12.76 -24.11 8.59
CA HIS A 712 -14.01 -23.49 8.17
C HIS A 712 -13.96 -21.98 8.34
N ASN A 713 -14.12 -21.25 7.24
CA ASN A 713 -14.23 -19.80 7.27
C ASN A 713 -15.69 -19.39 7.20
N GLN A 714 -16.24 -18.94 8.34
CA GLN A 714 -17.63 -18.50 8.43
C GLN A 714 -17.74 -16.99 8.61
N GLY A 715 -18.75 -16.39 7.97
CA GLY A 715 -19.09 -14.99 8.15
C GLY A 715 -18.03 -14.03 7.62
N LEU A 716 -17.82 -12.93 8.35
CA LEU A 716 -16.96 -11.80 7.94
C LEU A 716 -15.83 -11.58 8.96
N PRO A 717 -14.64 -12.18 8.76
CA PRO A 717 -13.53 -12.04 9.70
C PRO A 717 -12.90 -10.64 9.66
N ALA A 718 -12.40 -10.16 10.81
CA ALA A 718 -11.69 -8.89 10.92
C ALA A 718 -10.21 -8.98 10.52
N ASN A 719 -9.56 -10.13 10.71
CA ASN A 719 -8.13 -10.36 10.44
C ASN A 719 -7.79 -10.64 8.96
N GLY A 720 -8.68 -10.28 8.05
CA GLY A 720 -8.59 -10.63 6.64
C GLY A 720 -9.17 -12.01 6.35
N ASP A 721 -9.52 -12.20 5.09
CA ASP A 721 -10.22 -13.39 4.62
C ASP A 721 -9.25 -14.49 4.16
N ASP A 722 -9.61 -15.76 4.32
CA ASP A 722 -8.75 -16.88 3.91
C ASP A 722 -8.58 -16.95 2.40
N THR A 723 -7.35 -16.79 1.94
CA THR A 723 -7.00 -16.81 0.52
C THR A 723 -6.75 -18.22 -0.03
N ARG A 724 -6.65 -19.24 0.84
CA ARG A 724 -6.30 -20.62 0.48
C ARG A 724 -7.51 -21.51 0.23
N LEU A 725 -8.57 -21.33 1.02
CA LEU A 725 -9.84 -22.05 0.88
C LEU A 725 -10.90 -21.12 0.28
N VAL A 726 -11.00 -21.16 -1.04
CA VAL A 726 -11.78 -20.26 -1.88
C VAL A 726 -12.63 -21.07 -2.85
N ARG A 727 -13.71 -20.47 -3.36
CA ARG A 727 -14.69 -21.19 -4.17
C ARG A 727 -14.08 -21.81 -5.43
N ASN A 728 -13.18 -21.14 -6.13
CA ASN A 728 -12.53 -21.65 -7.34
C ASN A 728 -11.01 -21.43 -7.28
N GLY A 729 -10.25 -22.51 -7.08
CA GLY A 729 -8.80 -22.42 -6.85
C GLY A 729 -8.40 -22.60 -5.38
N THR A 730 -9.06 -23.53 -4.67
CA THR A 730 -8.60 -23.96 -3.35
C THR A 730 -7.18 -24.51 -3.47
N PHE A 731 -6.29 -24.09 -2.57
CA PHE A 731 -4.91 -24.53 -2.46
C PHE A 731 -4.53 -24.69 -0.99
N LEU A 732 -4.49 -25.93 -0.51
CA LEU A 732 -4.17 -26.26 0.87
C LEU A 732 -2.92 -27.12 0.90
N SER A 733 -1.88 -26.72 1.64
CA SER A 733 -0.77 -27.62 1.95
C SER A 733 -1.15 -28.52 3.12
N ASN A 734 -0.49 -29.67 3.25
CA ASN A 734 -0.68 -30.58 4.37
C ASN A 734 -0.55 -29.87 5.74
N PHE A 735 0.30 -28.84 5.84
CA PHE A 735 0.46 -28.03 7.07
C PHE A 735 -0.79 -27.25 7.51
N GLN A 736 -1.75 -26.98 6.61
CA GLN A 736 -3.01 -26.32 6.95
C GLN A 736 -4.16 -27.30 7.20
N ILE A 737 -4.01 -28.60 6.90
CA ILE A 737 -5.10 -29.58 7.00
C ILE A 737 -4.76 -30.77 7.88
N ALA A 738 -3.51 -30.97 8.24
CA ALA A 738 -3.07 -32.13 8.98
C ALA A 738 -2.05 -31.73 10.07
N PRO A 739 -2.01 -32.48 11.20
CA PRO A 739 -1.01 -32.25 12.23
C PRO A 739 0.39 -32.57 11.72
N GLN A 740 1.39 -32.02 12.40
CA GLN A 740 2.81 -32.28 12.18
C GLN A 740 3.41 -32.93 13.43
N ILE A 741 4.32 -33.88 13.22
CA ILE A 741 5.06 -34.54 14.29
C ILE A 741 6.29 -33.68 14.64
N GLY A 742 6.53 -33.49 15.93
CA GLY A 742 7.68 -32.77 16.46
C GLY A 742 7.56 -31.25 16.47
N MET A 743 8.58 -30.63 17.06
CA MET A 743 8.71 -29.18 17.18
C MET A 743 9.47 -28.60 15.97
N SER A 744 9.12 -27.38 15.53
CA SER A 744 9.84 -26.64 14.47
C SER A 744 10.03 -25.15 14.81
N ARG A 745 11.06 -24.55 14.20
CA ARG A 745 11.36 -23.10 14.25
C ARG A 745 10.56 -22.24 13.26
N ASP A 746 9.85 -22.83 12.30
CA ASP A 746 9.29 -22.09 11.14
C ASP A 746 8.24 -21.02 11.47
N SER A 747 7.67 -21.04 12.68
CA SER A 747 6.64 -20.10 13.15
C SER A 747 7.10 -19.24 14.33
N LEU A 748 8.40 -19.24 14.63
CA LEU A 748 8.97 -18.44 15.70
C LEU A 748 9.13 -16.97 15.28
N LEU A 749 9.31 -16.09 16.26
CA LEU A 749 9.60 -14.69 16.00
C LEU A 749 10.98 -14.57 15.34
N SER A 750 11.08 -13.82 14.25
CA SER A 750 12.35 -13.58 13.55
C SER A 750 12.91 -12.18 13.79
N ASP A 751 12.05 -11.20 14.08
CA ASP A 751 12.44 -9.81 14.29
C ASP A 751 13.17 -9.63 15.64
N PRO A 752 14.44 -9.20 15.66
CA PRO A 752 15.22 -9.06 16.90
C PRO A 752 14.61 -8.07 17.93
N VAL A 753 13.96 -7.01 17.46
CA VAL A 753 13.31 -6.00 18.32
C VAL A 753 12.13 -6.65 19.04
N ILE A 754 11.26 -7.33 18.29
CA ILE A 754 10.07 -7.99 18.84
C ILE A 754 10.50 -9.14 19.78
N ARG A 755 11.52 -9.92 19.41
CA ARG A 755 12.05 -10.99 20.26
C ARG A 755 12.47 -10.48 21.64
N ARG A 756 13.22 -9.39 21.70
CA ARG A 756 13.64 -8.77 22.97
C ARG A 756 12.49 -8.18 23.76
N LYS A 757 11.51 -7.54 23.12
CA LYS A 757 10.27 -7.08 23.78
C LYS A 757 9.59 -8.22 24.55
N HIS A 758 9.70 -9.44 24.03
CA HIS A 758 9.17 -10.64 24.69
C HIS A 758 10.18 -11.39 25.57
N GLY A 759 11.39 -10.86 25.81
CA GLY A 759 12.42 -11.49 26.64
C GLY A 759 13.08 -12.72 26.01
N LEU A 760 13.07 -12.82 24.67
CA LEU A 760 13.73 -13.88 23.92
C LEU A 760 15.14 -13.44 23.47
N PRO A 761 16.07 -14.38 23.20
CA PRO A 761 17.36 -14.08 22.59
C PRO A 761 17.17 -13.30 21.28
N SER A 762 18.03 -12.32 20.98
CA SER A 762 17.87 -11.43 19.82
C SER A 762 17.83 -12.16 18.48
N GLU A 763 18.56 -13.28 18.35
CA GLU A 763 18.58 -14.10 17.15
C GLU A 763 18.65 -15.59 17.49
N LEU A 764 17.89 -16.41 16.76
CA LEU A 764 18.11 -17.85 16.68
C LEU A 764 19.04 -18.12 15.50
N ARG A 765 20.34 -18.23 15.79
CA ARG A 765 21.31 -18.54 14.74
C ARG A 765 21.04 -19.92 14.15
N ALA A 766 21.22 -20.03 12.83
CA ALA A 766 21.32 -21.32 12.19
C ALA A 766 22.50 -22.11 12.77
N ALA A 767 22.45 -23.43 12.66
CA ALA A 767 23.60 -24.26 12.99
C ALA A 767 24.82 -23.80 12.18
N LYS A 768 26.00 -23.91 12.79
CA LYS A 768 27.24 -23.56 12.09
C LYS A 768 27.48 -24.55 10.95
N LEU A 769 28.18 -24.14 9.90
CA LEU A 769 28.46 -25.01 8.75
C LEU A 769 29.29 -26.24 9.13
N GLU A 770 30.08 -26.16 10.20
CA GLU A 770 30.89 -27.25 10.75
C GLU A 770 30.05 -28.27 11.55
N ASP A 771 28.81 -27.92 11.93
CA ASP A 771 27.91 -28.81 12.64
C ASP A 771 27.19 -29.76 11.68
N LEU A 772 27.86 -30.88 11.36
CA LEU A 772 27.30 -31.91 10.49
C LEU A 772 26.05 -32.57 11.08
N SER A 773 25.83 -32.51 12.39
CA SER A 773 24.62 -33.09 12.99
C SER A 773 23.35 -32.38 12.53
N ALA A 774 23.46 -31.10 12.16
CA ALA A 774 22.36 -30.33 11.59
C ALA A 774 21.97 -30.79 10.17
N THR A 775 22.84 -31.52 9.46
CA THR A 775 22.53 -32.08 8.13
C THR A 775 21.62 -33.30 8.18
N ALA A 776 21.42 -33.89 9.37
CA ALA A 776 20.45 -34.96 9.57
C ALA A 776 18.99 -34.49 9.42
N ARG A 777 18.75 -33.17 9.45
CA ARG A 777 17.43 -32.57 9.22
C ARG A 777 17.37 -31.91 7.85
N ASN A 778 16.29 -32.13 7.13
CA ASN A 778 16.05 -31.37 5.90
C ASN A 778 15.47 -29.97 6.21
N GLY A 779 15.66 -29.04 5.27
CA GLY A 779 15.18 -27.65 5.40
C GLY A 779 13.67 -27.45 5.25
N ILE A 780 12.88 -28.52 5.12
CA ILE A 780 11.42 -28.47 4.95
C ILE A 780 10.77 -28.98 6.23
N SER A 781 11.00 -28.26 7.33
CA SER A 781 10.49 -28.62 8.66
C SER A 781 10.86 -30.05 9.11
N ASN A 782 11.98 -30.60 8.61
CA ASN A 782 12.39 -32.00 8.83
C ASN A 782 11.34 -33.05 8.37
N ALA A 783 10.65 -32.81 7.24
CA ALA A 783 9.61 -33.69 6.73
C ALA A 783 10.16 -35.06 6.26
N SER A 784 9.58 -36.17 6.71
CA SER A 784 9.98 -37.53 6.32
C SER A 784 9.63 -37.86 4.86
N TRP A 785 10.24 -38.92 4.32
CA TRP A 785 9.84 -39.53 3.06
C TRP A 785 8.72 -40.54 3.30
N VAL A 786 7.59 -40.39 2.61
CA VAL A 786 6.35 -41.13 2.88
C VAL A 786 5.72 -41.66 1.60
N TYR A 787 5.05 -42.80 1.69
CA TYR A 787 4.04 -43.17 0.71
C TYR A 787 2.74 -42.44 1.02
N SER A 788 2.15 -41.75 0.03
CA SER A 788 0.91 -41.01 0.17
C SER A 788 -0.26 -41.70 -0.54
N ASP A 789 -1.40 -41.76 0.14
CA ASP A 789 -2.69 -42.20 -0.40
C ASP A 789 -3.74 -41.13 -0.06
N ILE A 790 -4.11 -40.32 -1.04
CA ILE A 790 -4.90 -39.11 -0.83
C ILE A 790 -6.19 -39.22 -1.63
N THR A 791 -7.32 -39.28 -0.93
CA THR A 791 -8.65 -39.19 -1.52
C THR A 791 -9.19 -37.77 -1.32
N ILE A 792 -9.65 -37.14 -2.39
CA ILE A 792 -10.22 -35.80 -2.37
C ILE A 792 -11.64 -35.86 -2.91
N THR A 793 -12.60 -35.35 -2.14
CA THR A 793 -13.97 -35.14 -2.58
C THR A 793 -14.25 -33.64 -2.67
N THR A 794 -14.68 -33.16 -3.82
CA THR A 794 -14.98 -31.74 -4.11
C THR A 794 -16.29 -31.58 -4.90
N ASP A 795 -16.66 -30.35 -5.25
CA ASP A 795 -17.85 -30.07 -6.07
C ASP A 795 -17.68 -30.65 -7.49
N ALA A 796 -18.76 -31.14 -8.11
CA ALA A 796 -18.69 -31.91 -9.36
C ALA A 796 -18.09 -31.13 -10.55
N ASP A 797 -18.17 -29.80 -10.56
CA ASP A 797 -17.62 -28.95 -11.61
C ASP A 797 -16.11 -28.69 -11.44
N GLN A 798 -15.52 -29.09 -10.32
CA GLN A 798 -14.09 -28.91 -10.05
C GLN A 798 -13.28 -30.15 -10.34
N VAL A 799 -12.00 -29.94 -10.63
CA VAL A 799 -11.02 -30.98 -10.77
C VAL A 799 -10.10 -30.94 -9.55
N PRO A 800 -10.15 -31.95 -8.67
CA PRO A 800 -9.19 -32.07 -7.57
C PRO A 800 -7.83 -32.52 -8.10
N VAL A 801 -6.75 -32.04 -7.48
CA VAL A 801 -5.37 -32.43 -7.80
C VAL A 801 -4.57 -32.63 -6.52
N ALA A 802 -3.86 -33.75 -6.43
CA ALA A 802 -2.92 -34.09 -5.37
C ALA A 802 -1.69 -34.83 -5.93
N PRO A 803 -0.61 -34.97 -5.16
CA PRO A 803 0.53 -35.79 -5.55
C PRO A 803 0.16 -37.28 -5.63
N GLY A 804 0.85 -37.98 -6.52
CA GLY A 804 0.61 -39.38 -6.81
C GLY A 804 -0.15 -39.58 -8.12
N ARG A 805 -0.24 -40.83 -8.56
CA ARG A 805 -1.00 -41.20 -9.76
C ARG A 805 -2.48 -41.27 -9.41
N GLU A 806 -3.32 -40.67 -10.25
CA GLU A 806 -4.78 -40.85 -10.15
C GLU A 806 -5.12 -42.31 -10.44
N VAL A 807 -5.68 -43.01 -9.46
CA VAL A 807 -6.06 -44.43 -9.58
C VAL A 807 -7.56 -44.63 -9.68
N MET A 808 -8.33 -43.63 -9.28
CA MET A 808 -9.79 -43.68 -9.29
C MET A 808 -10.35 -42.26 -9.35
N THR A 809 -11.36 -42.06 -10.20
CA THR A 809 -12.23 -40.88 -10.16
C THR A 809 -13.67 -41.32 -10.36
N SER A 810 -14.58 -40.75 -9.57
CA SER A 810 -16.02 -40.96 -9.69
C SER A 810 -16.77 -39.66 -9.40
N THR A 811 -18.01 -39.57 -9.86
CA THR A 811 -18.88 -38.43 -9.54
C THR A 811 -20.23 -38.97 -9.14
N GLU A 812 -20.62 -38.74 -7.89
CA GLU A 812 -21.86 -39.21 -7.29
C GLU A 812 -22.48 -38.08 -6.48
N ASN A 813 -23.82 -37.97 -6.50
CA ASN A 813 -24.56 -36.97 -5.71
C ASN A 813 -24.06 -35.51 -5.87
N GLY A 814 -23.60 -35.14 -7.07
CA GLY A 814 -23.09 -33.79 -7.35
C GLY A 814 -21.71 -33.49 -6.75
N ARG A 815 -20.97 -34.52 -6.34
CA ARG A 815 -19.63 -34.42 -5.76
C ARG A 815 -18.66 -35.29 -6.56
N ARG A 816 -17.48 -34.77 -6.87
CA ARG A 816 -16.42 -35.51 -7.56
C ARG A 816 -15.41 -36.00 -6.55
N THR A 817 -15.14 -37.30 -6.56
CA THR A 817 -14.10 -37.94 -5.76
C THR A 817 -12.97 -38.40 -6.66
N ALA A 818 -11.72 -38.17 -6.23
CA ALA A 818 -10.53 -38.68 -6.90
C ALA A 818 -9.51 -39.18 -5.86
N ARG A 819 -8.86 -40.31 -6.15
CA ARG A 819 -7.83 -40.92 -5.29
C ARG A 819 -6.49 -40.93 -5.98
N PHE A 820 -5.48 -40.43 -5.30
CA PHE A 820 -4.11 -40.27 -5.75
C PHE A 820 -3.16 -41.09 -4.88
N VAL A 821 -2.39 -41.99 -5.50
CA VAL A 821 -1.48 -42.89 -4.78
C VAL A 821 -0.06 -42.72 -5.32
N SER A 822 0.90 -42.50 -4.42
CA SER A 822 2.32 -42.43 -4.80
C SER A 822 2.89 -43.83 -5.00
N SER A 823 3.58 -44.08 -6.11
CA SER A 823 4.30 -45.33 -6.36
C SER A 823 5.70 -45.37 -5.72
N ALA A 824 6.22 -44.22 -5.28
CA ALA A 824 7.51 -44.08 -4.62
C ALA A 824 7.39 -43.11 -3.43
N PRO A 825 8.27 -43.19 -2.42
CA PRO A 825 8.27 -42.25 -1.31
C PRO A 825 8.45 -40.80 -1.80
N ILE A 826 7.60 -39.90 -1.30
CA ILE A 826 7.67 -38.46 -1.53
C ILE A 826 7.98 -37.74 -0.22
N VAL A 827 8.58 -36.56 -0.28
CA VAL A 827 8.72 -35.72 0.93
C VAL A 827 7.31 -35.39 1.45
N ALA A 828 7.10 -35.47 2.76
CA ALA A 828 5.84 -35.15 3.45
C ALA A 828 5.54 -33.62 3.47
N PHE A 829 5.67 -33.00 2.30
CA PHE A 829 5.34 -31.62 2.01
C PHE A 829 4.65 -31.61 0.65
N PHE A 830 3.33 -31.45 0.69
CA PHE A 830 2.51 -31.49 -0.51
C PHE A 830 1.30 -30.58 -0.40
N SER A 831 0.65 -30.36 -1.54
CA SER A 831 -0.56 -29.54 -1.65
C SER A 831 -1.71 -30.32 -2.26
N ILE A 832 -2.91 -29.98 -1.83
CA ILE A 832 -4.20 -30.44 -2.35
C ILE A 832 -4.89 -29.23 -2.95
N GLN A 833 -5.43 -29.41 -4.15
CA GLN A 833 -5.93 -28.33 -4.97
C GLN A 833 -7.28 -28.70 -5.57
N SER A 834 -8.13 -27.71 -5.80
CA SER A 834 -9.42 -27.90 -6.46
C SER A 834 -9.87 -26.62 -7.15
N ALA A 835 -10.13 -26.71 -8.45
CA ALA A 835 -10.59 -25.59 -9.27
C ALA A 835 -11.30 -26.07 -10.54
N ASN A 836 -11.93 -25.15 -11.26
CA ASN A 836 -12.52 -25.40 -12.57
C ASN A 836 -11.42 -25.37 -13.64
N TYR A 837 -10.55 -26.39 -13.64
CA TYR A 837 -9.40 -26.46 -14.53
C TYR A 837 -9.76 -26.86 -15.96
N ALA A 838 -9.21 -26.14 -16.94
CA ALA A 838 -9.00 -26.62 -18.29
C ALA A 838 -7.67 -27.40 -18.34
N ILE A 839 -7.74 -28.67 -18.75
CA ILE A 839 -6.59 -29.58 -18.77
C ILE A 839 -6.12 -29.75 -20.21
N LYS A 840 -4.83 -29.52 -20.45
CA LYS A 840 -4.17 -29.93 -21.69
C LYS A 840 -3.05 -30.91 -21.38
N THR A 841 -3.02 -32.01 -22.14
CA THR A 841 -2.12 -33.12 -21.91
C THR A 841 -1.38 -33.48 -23.20
N GLU A 842 -0.10 -33.82 -23.09
CA GLU A 842 0.73 -34.35 -24.17
C GLU A 842 1.56 -35.53 -23.65
N GLU A 843 1.84 -36.51 -24.49
CA GLU A 843 2.75 -37.61 -24.14
C GLU A 843 4.14 -37.35 -24.73
N ALA A 844 5.18 -37.54 -23.92
CA ALA A 844 6.57 -37.43 -24.33
C ALA A 844 7.40 -38.52 -23.65
N ASP A 845 8.10 -39.33 -24.46
CA ASP A 845 9.01 -40.39 -23.98
C ASP A 845 8.36 -41.35 -22.94
N GLY A 846 7.09 -41.70 -23.16
CA GLY A 846 6.29 -42.57 -22.28
C GLY A 846 5.80 -41.90 -20.99
N VAL A 847 5.98 -40.59 -20.84
CA VAL A 847 5.52 -39.79 -19.70
C VAL A 847 4.40 -38.85 -20.16
N GLN A 848 3.28 -38.87 -19.43
CA GLN A 848 2.21 -37.92 -19.64
C GLN A 848 2.54 -36.57 -18.99
N LEU A 849 2.53 -35.50 -19.78
CA LEU A 849 2.73 -34.12 -19.34
C LEU A 849 1.37 -33.42 -19.29
N SER A 850 1.00 -32.80 -18.17
CA SER A 850 -0.30 -32.11 -18.06
C SER A 850 -0.16 -30.68 -17.54
N VAL A 851 -0.96 -29.78 -18.11
CA VAL A 851 -1.10 -28.39 -17.63
C VAL A 851 -2.56 -28.14 -17.29
N TYR A 852 -2.79 -27.76 -16.04
CA TYR A 852 -4.08 -27.39 -15.48
C TYR A 852 -4.12 -25.87 -15.40
N SER A 853 -4.99 -25.28 -16.20
CA SER A 853 -5.09 -23.83 -16.35
C SER A 853 -6.50 -23.34 -16.04
N ASP A 854 -6.65 -22.06 -15.68
CA ASP A 854 -7.98 -21.47 -15.73
C ASP A 854 -8.40 -21.40 -17.20
N PRO A 855 -9.67 -21.67 -17.57
CA PRO A 855 -10.12 -21.64 -18.95
C PRO A 855 -9.84 -20.32 -19.69
N LYS A 856 -9.73 -19.20 -18.96
CA LYS A 856 -9.37 -17.89 -19.52
C LYS A 856 -7.87 -17.75 -19.77
N HIS A 857 -7.03 -18.61 -19.17
CA HIS A 857 -5.57 -18.47 -19.07
C HIS A 857 -4.79 -19.50 -19.91
N VAL A 858 -5.31 -19.91 -21.07
CA VAL A 858 -4.69 -20.97 -21.90
C VAL A 858 -3.53 -20.52 -22.78
N TRP A 859 -3.19 -19.23 -22.79
CA TRP A 859 -2.33 -18.60 -23.81
C TRP A 859 -0.85 -19.02 -23.81
N ASN A 860 -0.34 -19.61 -22.73
CA ASN A 860 1.05 -20.08 -22.61
C ASN A 860 1.15 -21.58 -22.37
N VAL A 861 0.02 -22.30 -22.38
CA VAL A 861 -0.04 -23.73 -22.08
C VAL A 861 0.85 -24.54 -23.03
N ASP A 862 0.81 -24.22 -24.32
CA ASP A 862 1.60 -24.93 -25.35
C ASP A 862 3.10 -24.75 -25.13
N ARG A 863 3.52 -23.51 -24.85
CA ARG A 863 4.91 -23.21 -24.52
C ARG A 863 5.36 -23.91 -23.23
N MET A 864 4.47 -24.04 -22.25
CA MET A 864 4.76 -24.78 -21.02
C MET A 864 4.91 -26.27 -21.28
N LEU A 865 4.06 -26.88 -22.12
CA LEU A 865 4.17 -28.28 -22.54
C LEU A 865 5.48 -28.53 -23.30
N GLU A 866 5.83 -27.67 -24.26
CA GLU A 866 7.08 -27.76 -25.01
C GLU A 866 8.31 -27.61 -24.11
N ALA A 867 8.27 -26.68 -23.15
CA ALA A 867 9.32 -26.51 -22.16
C ALA A 867 9.43 -27.76 -21.25
N MET A 868 8.31 -28.32 -20.79
CA MET A 868 8.31 -29.58 -20.02
C MET A 868 8.92 -30.72 -20.82
N LYS A 869 8.57 -30.87 -22.09
CA LYS A 869 9.10 -31.90 -22.98
C LYS A 869 10.61 -31.75 -23.15
N THR A 870 11.08 -30.54 -23.41
CA THR A 870 12.51 -30.24 -23.55
C THR A 870 13.27 -30.49 -22.25
N SER A 871 12.71 -30.04 -21.12
CA SER A 871 13.28 -30.28 -19.80
C SER A 871 13.31 -31.76 -19.45
N LEU A 872 12.24 -32.52 -19.76
CA LEU A 872 12.18 -33.96 -19.53
C LEU A 872 13.27 -34.68 -20.31
N ALA A 873 13.42 -34.40 -21.61
CA ALA A 873 14.47 -35.00 -22.44
C ALA A 873 15.87 -34.70 -21.88
N TYR A 874 16.12 -33.44 -21.50
CA TYR A 874 17.38 -33.05 -20.87
C TYR A 874 17.61 -33.76 -19.52
N PHE A 875 16.58 -33.82 -18.67
CA PHE A 875 16.70 -34.44 -17.35
C PHE A 875 16.88 -35.96 -17.45
N GLN A 876 16.18 -36.63 -18.36
CA GLN A 876 16.36 -38.05 -18.59
C GLN A 876 17.78 -38.37 -19.07
N GLN A 877 18.34 -37.54 -19.94
CA GLN A 877 19.71 -37.70 -20.44
C GLN A 877 20.78 -37.48 -19.36
N ASN A 878 20.59 -36.48 -18.48
CA ASN A 878 21.64 -36.01 -17.57
C ASN A 878 21.48 -36.50 -16.11
N PHE A 879 20.26 -36.83 -15.68
CA PHE A 879 19.94 -37.21 -14.29
C PHE A 879 19.29 -38.60 -14.16
N GLY A 880 18.99 -39.28 -15.28
CA GLY A 880 18.43 -40.63 -15.32
C GLY A 880 16.93 -40.68 -15.62
N LEU A 881 16.41 -41.89 -15.89
CA LEU A 881 15.03 -42.14 -16.29
C LEU A 881 14.01 -41.62 -15.27
N ILE A 882 13.13 -40.72 -15.73
CA ILE A 882 11.97 -40.20 -14.98
C ILE A 882 10.75 -40.96 -15.50
N SER A 883 10.44 -42.12 -14.92
CA SER A 883 9.34 -43.00 -15.36
C SER A 883 8.18 -43.10 -14.38
N SER A 884 8.35 -42.67 -13.14
CA SER A 884 7.36 -42.78 -12.06
C SER A 884 6.63 -41.47 -11.73
N ILE A 885 6.90 -40.39 -12.48
CA ILE A 885 6.45 -39.03 -12.17
C ILE A 885 5.74 -38.44 -13.38
N THR A 886 4.51 -37.97 -13.19
CA THR A 886 3.74 -37.20 -14.18
C THR A 886 3.98 -35.70 -13.88
N PRO A 887 4.73 -34.96 -14.70
CA PRO A 887 4.92 -33.54 -14.51
C PRO A 887 3.60 -32.80 -14.69
N VAL A 888 3.24 -32.00 -13.68
CA VAL A 888 2.01 -31.23 -13.69
C VAL A 888 2.29 -29.76 -13.37
N PHE A 889 1.87 -28.86 -14.26
CA PHE A 889 1.76 -27.43 -13.97
C PHE A 889 0.34 -27.03 -13.64
N LEU A 890 0.17 -26.19 -12.63
CA LEU A 890 -1.13 -25.75 -12.13
C LEU A 890 -1.19 -24.23 -12.03
N ASN A 891 -2.30 -23.66 -12.48
CA ASN A 891 -2.62 -22.25 -12.29
C ASN A 891 -3.31 -22.04 -10.93
N PHE A 892 -3.03 -20.89 -10.30
CA PHE A 892 -3.53 -20.56 -8.96
C PHE A 892 -4.18 -19.17 -8.94
N PRO A 893 -5.14 -18.93 -8.03
CA PRO A 893 -5.68 -17.59 -7.84
C PRO A 893 -4.59 -16.65 -7.33
N ALA A 894 -4.79 -15.35 -7.54
CA ALA A 894 -3.84 -14.32 -7.11
C ALA A 894 -3.71 -14.32 -5.58
N MET A 895 -2.68 -14.97 -5.05
CA MET A 895 -2.29 -14.91 -3.64
C MET A 895 -1.15 -13.92 -3.45
N PRO A 896 -1.10 -13.20 -2.32
CA PRO A 896 0.12 -12.55 -1.88
C PRO A 896 1.10 -13.66 -1.45
N LEU A 897 1.88 -14.18 -2.39
CA LEU A 897 2.97 -15.09 -2.07
C LEU A 897 3.99 -14.32 -1.24
N LEU A 898 4.20 -14.76 0.01
CA LEU A 898 5.28 -14.28 0.85
C LEU A 898 6.62 -14.43 0.11
N PRO A 899 7.50 -13.41 0.10
CA PRO A 899 8.81 -13.50 -0.55
C PRO A 899 9.68 -14.65 -0.02
N SER A 900 9.40 -15.18 1.17
CA SER A 900 10.13 -16.29 1.77
C SER A 900 9.93 -17.62 1.03
N LEU A 901 8.78 -17.85 0.39
CA LEU A 901 8.56 -19.05 -0.43
C LEU A 901 9.33 -19.00 -1.76
N LEU A 902 9.70 -17.80 -2.21
CA LEU A 902 10.39 -17.54 -3.49
C LEU A 902 11.91 -17.32 -3.34
N ARG A 903 12.43 -17.26 -2.10
CA ARG A 903 13.87 -17.08 -1.83
C ARG A 903 14.68 -18.38 -1.88
N ALA A 904 14.03 -19.51 -2.06
CA ALA A 904 14.70 -20.77 -2.35
C ALA A 904 14.52 -21.12 -3.83
N PRO A 905 15.54 -21.67 -4.52
CA PRO A 905 15.42 -22.14 -5.90
C PRO A 905 14.66 -23.46 -5.90
N PHE A 906 13.39 -23.42 -5.50
CA PHE A 906 12.47 -24.51 -5.68
C PHE A 906 11.43 -24.02 -6.68
N LEU A 907 11.56 -24.46 -7.94
CA LEU A 907 10.39 -24.89 -8.70
C LEU A 907 9.46 -25.57 -7.68
N ILE A 908 8.18 -25.23 -7.57
CA ILE A 908 7.25 -26.15 -6.90
C ILE A 908 7.11 -27.28 -7.89
N PRO A 909 7.74 -28.43 -7.66
CA PRO A 909 7.58 -29.52 -8.57
C PRO A 909 6.47 -30.36 -7.94
N SER A 910 5.49 -30.78 -8.73
CA SER A 910 4.91 -32.11 -8.54
C SER A 910 5.95 -33.22 -8.86
N VAL A 911 7.25 -32.90 -8.74
CA VAL A 911 8.44 -33.67 -9.12
C VAL A 911 9.25 -33.92 -7.84
N SER A 912 8.93 -35.01 -7.17
CA SER A 912 9.80 -35.59 -6.15
C SER A 912 10.95 -36.32 -6.86
N VAL A 913 12.12 -35.71 -6.97
CA VAL A 913 13.30 -36.40 -7.52
C VAL A 913 13.83 -37.39 -6.47
N SER A 914 13.99 -38.65 -6.90
CA SER A 914 14.53 -39.76 -6.12
C SER A 914 16.07 -39.78 -6.15
N SER A 915 16.68 -39.95 -4.95
CA SER A 915 18.08 -40.35 -4.67
C SER A 915 19.15 -39.26 -4.41
N PRO A 916 20.19 -39.55 -3.61
CA PRO A 916 21.09 -38.56 -3.02
C PRO A 916 22.31 -38.30 -3.91
N ILE A 917 22.58 -37.04 -4.24
CA ILE A 917 23.85 -36.62 -4.87
C ILE A 917 24.62 -35.77 -3.84
N PRO A 918 25.88 -36.11 -3.51
CA PRO A 918 26.68 -35.34 -2.56
C PRO A 918 27.00 -33.95 -3.13
N ALA A 919 26.99 -32.94 -2.26
CA ALA A 919 27.29 -31.56 -2.60
C ALA A 919 28.68 -31.42 -3.24
N ILE A 920 28.73 -31.03 -4.51
CA ILE A 920 29.97 -30.54 -5.15
C ILE A 920 29.97 -29.01 -5.03
N PRO A 921 30.96 -28.40 -4.36
CA PRO A 921 31.04 -26.96 -4.24
C PRO A 921 31.50 -26.34 -5.57
N ILE A 922 30.61 -25.58 -6.22
CA ILE A 922 31.03 -24.71 -7.33
C ILE A 922 31.81 -23.54 -6.72
N ARG A 923 33.15 -23.63 -6.76
CA ARG A 923 34.04 -22.48 -6.57
C ARG A 923 33.76 -21.48 -7.69
N SER A 924 33.19 -20.33 -7.33
CA SER A 924 33.28 -19.13 -8.15
C SER A 924 34.71 -18.61 -8.07
N THR A 925 35.56 -18.94 -9.04
CA THR A 925 36.73 -18.12 -9.34
C THR A 925 36.24 -16.80 -9.93
N MET A 926 36.68 -15.71 -9.29
CA MET A 926 36.35 -14.30 -9.58
C MET A 926 36.67 -13.88 -11.01
#